data_AF-A0AAN9YVE4-F1
#
_entry.id   AF-A0AAN9YVE4-F1
#
_cell.length_a   1.000
_cell.length_b   1.000
_cell.length_c   1.000
_cell.angle_alpha   90.00
_cell.angle_beta   90.00
_cell.angle_gamma   90.00
#
_symmetry.space_group_name_H-M   'P 1'
#
loop_
_entity.id
_entity.type
_entity.pdbx_description
1 polymer ?
#
loop_
_entity_poly.entity_id
_entity_poly.type
_entity_poly.pdbx_seq_one_letter_code
_entity_poly.pdbx_strand_id
1 'polypeptide(L)'
;MADVQEPKLNSLAERIAALNAQKNFTAPPSTGRRAPPPPPGAKKPSQDNNGISSKKSPALPARPSRREDPPTLPQRTITFDSNSAKPPVLPARNVPPPLPGRTNSSDSSPALPPRRSSTQPLNGRRGSNSSEVSQISTISGLSRGTASSQLSTTSTEPRRVLAPTFDQAKLPPLPPTRREREAQAANDLAEKKGAEFNKPVKAPLLPARSAPIIPQIEAAVRPSLPPRLPSRPAKSSTPSQANDSGPVAPRRLPPPPSAFIRSKTTSEPIQRPVVNSIQGGENDAPPPPVPLSSRPTFAQIDAVSVRATASQAPSCLVCRDFSGPDSVAAQYPSDYIPRNDPVGYLANVLCGPFPSPTDKARAIFVWCHHNIAYAVKEFLGKCVKRRSVEETIFEGLAVCQGYAEVFQAIANRAGLQCVVVGGHGKGYGYTPLAPGQSPPPRNATGHAWNAVCIDNGEWKLIDACWGAGSIGNERYNKHFSPEMFHLSNDLFGLKHFPENSQYFYRKDGRIPTWEEYVIGPIGTEKAQWYGTATEEGLSEFLFSPAGKHISVYSGEVVRFQFTKVCEHWDPERHGKGKSYLLLMKIQGVDGRKERLVPVDTDGLWWWTDIPACELGAPGQKIFLYALTVLNNKDARGVTKADYFKAMSGNGYSMSWAVFAQWELV
;
A
#
# COMPACT_ATOMS: atom_id res chain seq x y z
N MET A 1 14.49 51.03 -41.75
CA MET A 1 13.80 49.94 -42.47
C MET A 1 14.85 49.05 -43.10
N ALA A 2 14.84 47.76 -42.78
CA ALA A 2 15.52 46.68 -43.51
C ALA A 2 15.30 45.39 -42.69
N ASP A 3 14.35 44.54 -43.09
CA ASP A 3 14.12 43.26 -42.43
C ASP A 3 15.21 42.26 -42.82
N VAL A 4 15.87 41.66 -41.81
CA VAL A 4 16.84 40.58 -42.04
C VAL A 4 16.07 39.27 -42.16
N GLN A 5 15.87 38.83 -43.39
CA GLN A 5 15.04 37.67 -43.72
C GLN A 5 15.82 36.36 -43.50
N GLU A 6 15.45 35.58 -42.49
CA GLU A 6 16.07 34.27 -42.23
C GLU A 6 15.78 33.25 -43.35
N PRO A 7 16.78 32.47 -43.81
CA PRO A 7 16.59 31.49 -44.88
C PRO A 7 15.84 30.24 -44.38
N LYS A 8 14.65 29.99 -44.94
CA LYS A 8 13.87 28.77 -44.68
C LYS A 8 14.53 27.54 -45.35
N LEU A 9 15.38 26.84 -44.60
CA LEU A 9 15.94 25.54 -45.00
C LEU A 9 14.85 24.46 -44.99
N ASN A 10 14.41 24.09 -46.19
CA ASN A 10 13.22 23.26 -46.42
C ASN A 10 13.51 21.74 -46.43
N SER A 11 14.78 21.32 -46.42
CA SER A 11 15.15 19.91 -46.30
C SER A 11 15.90 19.58 -45.00
N LEU A 12 15.75 18.33 -44.54
CA LEU A 12 16.48 17.81 -43.39
C LEU A 12 17.99 17.67 -43.70
N ALA A 13 18.33 17.39 -44.97
CA ALA A 13 19.72 17.29 -45.45
C ALA A 13 20.48 18.62 -45.36
N GLU A 14 19.89 19.74 -45.81
CA GLU A 14 20.49 21.08 -45.65
C GLU A 14 20.72 21.42 -44.17
N ARG A 15 19.76 21.06 -43.31
CA ARG A 15 19.83 21.33 -41.87
C ARG A 15 20.97 20.55 -41.19
N ILE A 16 21.27 19.33 -41.65
CA ILE A 16 22.45 18.55 -41.24
C ILE A 16 23.75 19.17 -41.80
N ALA A 17 23.76 19.61 -43.06
CA ALA A 17 24.93 20.22 -43.68
C ALA A 17 25.34 21.53 -42.98
N ALA A 18 24.37 22.38 -42.62
CA ALA A 18 24.59 23.61 -41.86
C ALA A 18 25.15 23.33 -40.44
N LEU A 19 24.68 22.27 -39.77
CA LEU A 19 25.17 21.87 -38.45
C LEU A 19 26.62 21.39 -38.49
N ASN A 20 26.98 20.60 -39.52
CA ASN A 20 28.34 20.11 -39.73
C ASN A 20 29.35 21.20 -40.13
N ALA A 21 28.88 22.39 -40.56
CA ALA A 21 29.74 23.52 -40.87
C ALA A 21 30.22 24.27 -39.60
N GLN A 22 29.52 24.15 -38.47
CA GLN A 22 29.83 24.86 -37.22
C GLN A 22 30.98 24.19 -36.44
N LYS A 23 32.21 24.28 -36.95
CA LYS A 23 33.42 23.81 -36.26
C LYS A 23 33.77 24.69 -35.06
N ASN A 24 33.24 24.35 -33.88
CA ASN A 24 33.71 24.93 -32.61
C ASN A 24 33.48 23.97 -31.43
N PHE A 25 34.33 22.94 -31.27
CA PHE A 25 34.68 22.31 -29.98
C PHE A 25 35.91 21.41 -30.15
N THR A 26 37.10 21.93 -29.84
CA THR A 26 38.34 21.16 -29.74
C THR A 26 38.74 21.03 -28.27
N ALA A 27 38.94 19.81 -27.76
CA ALA A 27 39.29 19.59 -26.37
C ALA A 27 40.78 19.91 -26.09
N PRO A 28 41.13 20.58 -24.97
CA PRO A 28 42.52 20.82 -24.58
C PRO A 28 43.17 19.56 -23.95
N PRO A 29 44.50 19.40 -24.06
CA PRO A 29 45.22 18.22 -23.56
C PRO A 29 45.42 18.22 -22.05
N SER A 30 45.61 17.03 -21.46
CA SER A 30 45.75 16.82 -20.02
C SER A 30 47.21 16.75 -19.55
N THR A 31 47.64 17.70 -18.71
CA THR A 31 48.96 17.67 -18.06
C THR A 31 48.95 18.28 -16.66
N GLY A 32 49.62 17.63 -15.70
CA GLY A 32 50.12 18.25 -14.46
C GLY A 32 49.31 18.02 -13.18
N ARG A 33 49.98 17.54 -12.12
CA ARG A 33 49.47 17.56 -10.74
C ARG A 33 49.54 18.99 -10.17
N ARG A 34 48.67 19.34 -9.22
CA ARG A 34 48.83 20.54 -8.37
C ARG A 34 48.56 20.26 -6.88
N ALA A 35 49.04 21.17 -6.04
CA ALA A 35 49.27 20.98 -4.60
C ALA A 35 48.04 21.32 -3.71
N PRO A 36 48.01 20.85 -2.45
CA PRO A 36 46.94 21.17 -1.48
C PRO A 36 46.94 22.64 -1.00
N PRO A 37 45.83 23.14 -0.43
CA PRO A 37 45.70 24.52 0.05
C PRO A 37 46.46 24.80 1.37
N PRO A 38 46.80 26.08 1.66
CA PRO A 38 47.61 26.46 2.81
C PRO A 38 46.82 26.60 4.14
N PRO A 39 47.48 26.52 5.30
CA PRO A 39 46.86 26.69 6.62
C PRO A 39 46.65 28.16 7.01
N PRO A 40 45.70 28.47 7.93
CA PRO A 40 45.49 29.82 8.45
C PRO A 40 46.61 30.25 9.40
N GLY A 41 47.18 31.44 9.18
CA GLY A 41 48.28 31.98 9.98
C GLY A 41 47.82 32.76 11.21
N ALA A 42 48.48 32.53 12.35
CA ALA A 42 48.34 33.34 13.57
C ALA A 42 49.49 34.36 13.69
N LYS A 43 49.21 35.59 14.19
CA LYS A 43 50.25 36.54 14.62
C LYS A 43 49.73 37.62 15.61
N LYS A 44 50.62 37.96 16.54
CA LYS A 44 50.73 39.14 17.43
C LYS A 44 52.25 39.50 17.44
N PRO A 45 52.77 40.60 18.04
CA PRO A 45 52.13 41.67 18.84
C PRO A 45 52.56 43.11 18.40
N SER A 46 52.54 44.05 19.37
CA SER A 46 53.30 45.32 19.54
C SER A 46 52.86 46.65 18.87
N GLN A 47 52.30 47.55 19.70
CA GLN A 47 52.71 48.94 20.04
C GLN A 47 53.08 49.96 18.92
N ASP A 48 52.74 51.26 18.99
CA ASP A 48 51.84 52.13 19.82
C ASP A 48 51.59 53.44 18.97
N ASN A 49 51.20 54.66 19.37
CA ASN A 49 50.98 55.38 20.64
C ASN A 49 50.07 56.64 20.42
N ASN A 50 49.87 57.47 21.46
CA ASN A 50 49.32 58.84 21.51
C ASN A 50 47.84 59.07 21.13
N GLY A 51 47.01 59.46 22.10
CA GLY A 51 45.61 59.85 21.85
C GLY A 51 44.70 60.03 23.09
N ILE A 52 45.15 60.78 24.10
CA ILE A 52 44.48 61.18 25.36
C ILE A 52 42.95 60.95 25.44
N SER A 53 42.49 60.04 26.31
CA SER A 53 41.50 60.29 27.39
C SER A 53 41.19 59.00 28.19
N SER A 54 40.96 59.11 29.51
CA SER A 54 41.04 57.98 30.45
C SER A 54 39.68 57.38 30.88
N LYS A 55 39.29 56.22 30.33
CA LYS A 55 38.24 55.33 30.91
C LYS A 55 38.52 53.83 30.71
N LYS A 56 38.65 53.11 31.83
CA LYS A 56 38.62 51.64 32.04
C LYS A 56 38.37 51.44 33.55
N SER A 57 37.59 50.50 34.07
CA SER A 57 36.64 49.51 33.52
C SER A 57 35.55 49.29 34.59
N PRO A 58 34.53 48.43 34.37
CA PRO A 58 33.81 47.82 35.49
C PRO A 58 33.94 46.30 35.52
N ALA A 59 34.23 45.74 36.70
CA ALA A 59 34.06 44.33 37.02
C ALA A 59 33.52 44.20 38.47
N LEU A 60 32.41 43.47 38.60
CA LEU A 60 31.83 42.84 39.80
C LEU A 60 31.99 43.50 41.19
N PRO A 61 30.88 43.88 41.85
CA PRO A 61 30.71 43.79 43.30
C PRO A 61 29.95 42.51 43.70
N ALA A 62 30.07 42.11 44.97
CA ALA A 62 29.37 40.94 45.53
C ALA A 62 28.35 41.31 46.63
N ARG A 63 27.23 40.55 46.62
CA ARG A 63 26.11 40.40 47.58
C ARG A 63 26.11 41.19 48.92
N PRO A 64 24.94 41.73 49.30
CA PRO A 64 24.23 41.18 50.48
C PRO A 64 22.74 40.86 50.22
N SER A 65 21.95 40.57 51.26
CA SER A 65 20.55 40.07 51.19
C SER A 65 19.88 40.17 52.58
N ARG A 66 18.55 40.19 52.80
CA ARG A 66 17.32 39.99 51.97
C ARG A 66 16.14 40.59 52.77
N ARG A 67 15.01 40.99 52.15
CA ARG A 67 13.62 40.80 52.67
C ARG A 67 12.50 41.21 51.68
N GLU A 68 11.36 40.53 51.86
CA GLU A 68 9.93 40.87 51.60
C GLU A 68 9.42 41.60 50.32
N ASP A 69 8.59 40.84 49.58
CA ASP A 69 7.33 41.08 48.81
C ASP A 69 7.02 42.38 48.00
N PRO A 70 6.53 42.27 46.74
CA PRO A 70 6.23 43.42 45.86
C PRO A 70 4.72 43.73 45.64
N PRO A 71 4.34 45.02 45.46
CA PRO A 71 3.02 45.42 44.96
C PRO A 71 3.01 46.04 43.54
N THR A 72 2.12 45.52 42.68
CA THR A 72 1.29 46.15 41.60
C THR A 72 1.79 47.27 40.63
N LEU A 73 1.15 47.28 39.43
CA LEU A 73 0.82 48.39 38.49
C LEU A 73 1.39 48.21 37.05
N PRO A 74 0.78 48.80 35.99
CA PRO A 74 -0.64 49.14 35.75
C PRO A 74 -1.20 48.60 34.41
N GLN A 75 -2.51 48.76 34.15
CA GLN A 75 -3.14 48.49 32.84
C GLN A 75 -3.12 49.69 31.88
N ARG A 76 -3.50 49.47 30.62
CA ARG A 76 -3.53 50.47 29.53
C ARG A 76 -4.97 50.80 29.11
N THR A 77 -5.34 52.07 29.13
CA THR A 77 -6.70 52.58 28.86
C THR A 77 -6.96 52.84 27.38
N ILE A 78 -8.19 52.58 26.91
CA ILE A 78 -8.94 53.42 25.96
C ILE A 78 -10.40 53.50 26.45
N THR A 79 -11.06 54.64 26.23
CA THR A 79 -12.35 55.07 26.76
C THR A 79 -13.57 54.63 25.94
N PHE A 80 -14.72 54.47 26.62
CA PHE A 80 -16.04 54.86 26.09
C PHE A 80 -16.90 55.40 27.25
N ASP A 81 -17.86 56.27 26.93
CA ASP A 81 -18.59 57.09 27.91
C ASP A 81 -20.12 56.88 27.85
N SER A 82 -20.75 57.09 29.00
CA SER A 82 -22.17 57.37 29.29
C SER A 82 -23.27 56.91 28.31
N ASN A 83 -24.01 55.85 28.69
CA ASN A 83 -25.42 56.00 29.09
C ASN A 83 -26.04 54.75 29.75
N SER A 84 -27.17 54.92 30.45
CA SER A 84 -27.77 53.89 31.32
C SER A 84 -29.13 53.33 30.82
N ALA A 85 -29.23 52.01 30.64
CA ALA A 85 -30.49 51.26 30.54
C ALA A 85 -30.30 49.78 30.97
N LYS A 86 -31.34 49.13 31.50
CA LYS A 86 -31.30 47.73 31.99
C LYS A 86 -31.70 46.70 30.93
N PRO A 87 -31.00 45.56 30.87
CA PRO A 87 -31.54 44.25 30.44
C PRO A 87 -31.65 43.25 31.62
N PRO A 88 -32.29 42.07 31.44
CA PRO A 88 -32.75 41.20 32.55
C PRO A 88 -31.79 40.05 32.96
N VAL A 89 -32.20 39.33 34.01
CA VAL A 89 -31.51 38.21 34.69
C VAL A 89 -31.58 36.89 33.89
N LEU A 90 -30.53 36.06 33.99
CA LEU A 90 -30.48 34.67 33.50
C LEU A 90 -30.37 33.65 34.65
N PRO A 91 -30.84 32.40 34.47
CA PRO A 91 -31.05 31.45 35.57
C PRO A 91 -29.78 30.74 36.07
N ALA A 92 -29.85 30.25 37.32
CA ALA A 92 -28.77 29.55 38.02
C ALA A 92 -28.60 28.08 37.59
N ARG A 93 -27.47 27.50 37.94
CA ARG A 93 -26.99 26.16 37.50
C ARG A 93 -27.07 25.16 38.66
N ASN A 94 -27.72 24.02 38.44
CA ASN A 94 -27.96 23.01 39.49
C ASN A 94 -26.67 22.32 39.98
N VAL A 95 -26.66 21.99 41.27
CA VAL A 95 -25.58 21.29 42.01
C VAL A 95 -26.11 19.94 42.51
N PRO A 96 -25.33 18.84 42.50
CA PRO A 96 -25.79 17.52 42.95
C PRO A 96 -25.94 17.43 44.48
N PRO A 97 -26.83 16.54 44.99
CA PRO A 97 -27.11 16.38 46.42
C PRO A 97 -26.03 15.57 47.19
N PRO A 98 -25.92 15.75 48.52
CA PRO A 98 -24.90 15.10 49.36
C PRO A 98 -25.28 13.69 49.87
N LEU A 99 -24.28 12.96 50.37
CA LEU A 99 -24.42 11.65 51.00
C LEU A 99 -24.81 11.76 52.50
N PRO A 100 -25.74 10.92 53.02
CA PRO A 100 -26.04 10.87 54.46
C PRO A 100 -24.94 10.20 55.31
N GLY A 101 -24.73 10.71 56.52
CA GLY A 101 -23.85 10.13 57.55
C GLY A 101 -24.54 9.09 58.45
N ARG A 102 -23.73 8.35 59.22
CA ARG A 102 -24.18 7.28 60.14
C ARG A 102 -24.61 7.81 61.51
N THR A 103 -25.61 7.16 62.11
CA THR A 103 -25.71 6.93 63.57
C THR A 103 -26.04 5.46 63.82
N ASN A 104 -25.66 4.94 65.00
CA ASN A 104 -25.70 3.51 65.30
C ASN A 104 -27.02 3.09 65.96
N SER A 105 -27.55 1.94 65.55
CA SER A 105 -28.34 1.05 66.40
C SER A 105 -27.88 -0.38 66.17
N SER A 106 -27.81 -1.17 67.23
CA SER A 106 -27.41 -2.58 67.20
C SER A 106 -28.66 -3.46 67.13
N ASP A 107 -28.75 -4.35 66.13
CA ASP A 107 -29.14 -5.74 66.36
C ASP A 107 -28.92 -6.63 65.12
N SER A 108 -28.92 -7.95 65.33
CA SER A 108 -28.52 -8.97 64.35
C SER A 108 -29.56 -9.22 63.24
N SER A 109 -29.08 -9.48 62.02
CA SER A 109 -29.93 -9.71 60.84
C SER A 109 -30.50 -11.15 60.75
N PRO A 110 -31.81 -11.33 60.48
CA PRO A 110 -32.40 -12.64 60.21
C PRO A 110 -32.25 -13.10 58.74
N ALA A 111 -32.39 -14.40 58.49
CA ALA A 111 -32.24 -15.01 57.16
C ALA A 111 -33.51 -14.90 56.27
N LEU A 112 -33.33 -14.97 54.95
CA LEU A 112 -34.40 -14.87 53.96
C LEU A 112 -35.05 -16.24 53.61
N PRO A 113 -36.36 -16.28 53.30
CA PRO A 113 -37.13 -17.51 53.04
C PRO A 113 -37.07 -18.01 51.57
N PRO A 114 -37.45 -19.28 51.31
CA PRO A 114 -37.28 -19.93 50.00
C PRO A 114 -38.46 -19.76 49.02
N ARG A 115 -38.28 -20.18 47.77
CA ARG A 115 -39.36 -20.41 46.77
C ARG A 115 -39.35 -21.86 46.26
N ARG A 116 -40.54 -22.36 45.89
CA ARG A 116 -40.82 -23.72 45.36
C ARG A 116 -41.19 -23.70 43.86
N SER A 117 -41.53 -24.87 43.31
CA SER A 117 -41.25 -25.25 41.90
C SER A 117 -42.41 -25.96 41.18
N SER A 118 -42.41 -25.97 39.84
CA SER A 118 -43.34 -26.70 38.93
C SER A 118 -42.88 -26.55 37.46
N THR A 119 -43.02 -27.48 36.49
CA THR A 119 -43.24 -28.95 36.48
C THR A 119 -42.81 -29.55 35.11
N GLN A 120 -42.07 -30.66 35.07
CA GLN A 120 -41.93 -31.60 33.93
C GLN A 120 -41.62 -33.01 34.50
N PRO A 121 -42.10 -34.14 33.91
CA PRO A 121 -42.08 -35.46 34.56
C PRO A 121 -40.91 -36.39 34.12
N LEU A 122 -40.76 -37.49 34.87
CA LEU A 122 -39.79 -38.57 34.66
C LEU A 122 -40.49 -39.91 34.38
N ASN A 123 -39.85 -40.79 33.60
CA ASN A 123 -39.63 -42.23 33.91
C ASN A 123 -38.83 -42.90 32.77
N GLY A 124 -38.07 -43.98 32.99
CA GLY A 124 -37.82 -44.71 34.24
C GLY A 124 -36.55 -45.58 34.18
N ARG A 125 -36.18 -46.22 35.29
CA ARG A 125 -34.94 -47.02 35.45
C ARG A 125 -35.07 -48.46 34.93
N ARG A 126 -33.96 -49.02 34.44
CA ARG A 126 -33.54 -50.41 34.73
C ARG A 126 -32.02 -50.54 34.65
N GLY A 127 -31.45 -51.52 35.35
CA GLY A 127 -30.04 -51.89 35.28
C GLY A 127 -29.80 -53.25 35.97
N SER A 128 -28.71 -53.93 35.64
CA SER A 128 -28.17 -55.11 36.34
C SER A 128 -26.77 -55.44 35.82
N ASN A 129 -26.01 -56.21 36.60
CA ASN A 129 -24.64 -56.65 36.30
C ASN A 129 -24.60 -57.75 35.22
N SER A 130 -23.47 -57.86 34.52
CA SER A 130 -22.71 -59.11 34.34
C SER A 130 -21.36 -58.82 33.67
N SER A 131 -20.45 -59.79 33.67
CA SER A 131 -19.08 -59.64 33.16
C SER A 131 -18.67 -60.87 32.34
N GLU A 132 -18.13 -60.65 31.15
CA GLU A 132 -17.23 -61.54 30.37
C GLU A 132 -16.84 -60.72 29.11
N VAL A 133 -15.58 -60.33 28.86
CA VAL A 133 -14.34 -61.10 28.65
C VAL A 133 -14.24 -61.70 27.24
N SER A 134 -13.62 -60.91 26.34
CA SER A 134 -12.73 -61.30 25.24
C SER A 134 -13.17 -62.28 24.15
N GLN A 135 -13.06 -61.83 22.88
CA GLN A 135 -12.25 -62.46 21.82
C GLN A 135 -11.76 -61.37 20.83
N ILE A 136 -10.83 -61.70 19.92
CA ILE A 136 -9.83 -60.75 19.37
C ILE A 136 -9.77 -60.74 17.83
N SER A 137 -9.71 -59.52 17.23
CA SER A 137 -9.33 -59.21 15.83
C SER A 137 -10.28 -59.75 14.73
N THR A 138 -10.29 -59.27 13.47
CA THR A 138 -9.16 -59.05 12.55
C THR A 138 -9.57 -58.26 11.30
N ILE A 139 -8.83 -57.19 10.91
CA ILE A 139 -8.72 -56.56 9.54
C ILE A 139 -10.04 -56.00 8.93
N SER A 140 -10.15 -54.88 8.21
CA SER A 140 -9.35 -53.68 7.86
C SER A 140 -10.41 -52.58 7.50
N GLY A 141 -10.15 -51.30 7.25
CA GLY A 141 -8.96 -50.52 6.90
C GLY A 141 -9.40 -49.08 6.55
N LEU A 142 -8.48 -48.22 6.13
CA LEU A 142 -8.72 -46.80 5.83
C LEU A 142 -9.63 -46.64 4.57
N SER A 143 -10.49 -45.63 4.42
CA SER A 143 -10.13 -44.20 4.45
C SER A 143 -11.33 -43.23 4.46
N ARG A 144 -11.12 -42.05 5.07
CA ARG A 144 -11.52 -40.69 4.61
C ARG A 144 -12.93 -40.53 3.97
N GLY A 145 -13.88 -40.04 4.77
CA GLY A 145 -15.07 -39.32 4.28
C GLY A 145 -15.09 -37.89 4.83
N THR A 146 -14.95 -36.87 3.96
CA THR A 146 -15.12 -35.45 4.31
C THR A 146 -16.60 -35.09 4.36
N ALA A 147 -17.04 -34.35 5.39
CA ALA A 147 -18.41 -33.86 5.52
C ALA A 147 -18.44 -32.32 5.57
N SER A 148 -19.41 -31.71 4.88
CA SER A 148 -19.80 -30.30 5.02
C SER A 148 -21.21 -30.12 4.44
N SER A 149 -22.01 -29.24 5.07
CA SER A 149 -23.26 -28.62 4.57
C SER A 149 -24.13 -29.49 3.62
N GLN A 150 -25.16 -30.20 4.08
CA GLN A 150 -26.41 -29.63 4.62
C GLN A 150 -26.90 -28.36 3.88
N LEU A 151 -27.92 -28.54 3.04
CA LEU A 151 -29.09 -27.67 2.92
C LEU A 151 -30.20 -28.51 2.26
N SER A 152 -31.33 -28.69 2.94
CA SER A 152 -32.40 -29.60 2.51
C SER A 152 -33.78 -28.96 2.67
N THR A 153 -34.59 -28.98 1.61
CA THR A 153 -36.00 -28.56 1.65
C THR A 153 -36.91 -29.69 1.17
N THR A 154 -37.77 -30.14 2.08
CA THR A 154 -39.12 -30.71 1.86
C THR A 154 -39.33 -31.97 0.99
N SER A 155 -39.86 -32.99 1.68
CA SER A 155 -41.00 -33.86 1.33
C SER A 155 -40.86 -35.14 0.47
N THR A 156 -41.33 -36.23 1.10
CA THR A 156 -42.12 -37.40 0.61
C THR A 156 -41.47 -38.54 -0.21
N GLU A 157 -41.31 -39.65 0.53
CA GLU A 157 -41.41 -41.07 0.15
C GLU A 157 -40.39 -41.77 -0.79
N PRO A 158 -40.03 -43.05 -0.50
CA PRO A 158 -38.87 -43.69 -1.12
C PRO A 158 -39.21 -44.53 -2.35
N ARG A 159 -38.67 -44.15 -3.52
CA ARG A 159 -38.62 -45.05 -4.69
C ARG A 159 -37.19 -45.49 -4.96
N ARG A 160 -36.88 -46.76 -4.69
CA ARG A 160 -35.54 -47.35 -4.83
C ARG A 160 -35.18 -47.55 -6.31
N VAL A 161 -34.64 -46.52 -6.95
CA VAL A 161 -34.12 -46.57 -8.32
C VAL A 161 -32.65 -46.97 -8.30
N LEU A 162 -32.26 -47.96 -9.11
CA LEU A 162 -30.87 -48.38 -9.30
C LEU A 162 -30.14 -47.40 -10.23
N ALA A 163 -28.88 -47.10 -9.95
CA ALA A 163 -28.06 -46.27 -10.83
C ALA A 163 -27.69 -47.03 -12.13
N PRO A 164 -27.56 -46.34 -13.28
CA PRO A 164 -27.11 -46.95 -14.53
C PRO A 164 -25.69 -47.51 -14.45
N THR A 165 -25.37 -48.47 -15.33
CA THR A 165 -24.02 -49.01 -15.48
C THR A 165 -23.05 -47.98 -16.05
N PHE A 166 -21.81 -48.00 -15.55
CA PHE A 166 -20.76 -47.05 -15.92
C PHE A 166 -20.22 -47.33 -17.34
N ASP A 167 -20.42 -46.39 -18.27
CA ASP A 167 -19.91 -46.47 -19.64
C ASP A 167 -18.43 -46.04 -19.73
N GLN A 168 -17.60 -46.81 -20.43
CA GLN A 168 -16.15 -46.61 -20.56
C GLN A 168 -15.75 -46.03 -21.92
N ALA A 169 -16.29 -44.87 -22.32
CA ALA A 169 -15.85 -44.22 -23.57
C ALA A 169 -15.94 -42.68 -23.58
N LYS A 170 -14.82 -42.02 -23.23
CA LYS A 170 -14.22 -40.79 -23.84
C LYS A 170 -13.52 -39.90 -22.80
N LEU A 171 -12.21 -40.09 -22.66
CA LEU A 171 -11.34 -39.06 -22.07
C LEU A 171 -11.10 -37.96 -23.12
N PRO A 172 -11.01 -36.67 -22.72
CA PRO A 172 -10.61 -35.61 -23.63
C PRO A 172 -9.14 -35.81 -24.08
N PRO A 173 -8.77 -35.36 -25.29
CA PRO A 173 -7.40 -35.51 -25.79
C PRO A 173 -6.41 -34.73 -24.92
N LEU A 174 -5.25 -35.36 -24.66
CA LEU A 174 -4.16 -34.73 -23.92
C LEU A 174 -3.60 -33.53 -24.71
N PRO A 175 -3.12 -32.47 -24.03
CA PRO A 175 -2.54 -31.31 -24.71
C PRO A 175 -1.28 -31.70 -25.50
N PRO A 176 -1.03 -31.07 -26.66
CA PRO A 176 0.10 -31.42 -27.54
C PRO A 176 1.44 -31.25 -26.82
N THR A 177 2.37 -32.14 -27.11
CA THR A 177 3.69 -32.13 -26.50
C THR A 177 4.48 -30.87 -26.88
N ARG A 178 5.50 -30.55 -26.07
CA ARG A 178 6.39 -29.42 -26.32
C ARG A 178 6.99 -29.44 -27.74
N ARG A 179 7.34 -30.64 -28.24
CA ARG A 179 7.91 -30.84 -29.57
C ARG A 179 6.92 -30.54 -30.70
N GLU A 180 5.64 -30.85 -30.51
CA GLU A 180 4.58 -30.55 -31.47
C GLU A 180 4.25 -29.05 -31.49
N ARG A 181 4.25 -28.38 -30.34
CA ARG A 181 4.14 -26.91 -30.27
C ARG A 181 5.30 -26.19 -30.96
N GLU A 182 6.53 -26.66 -30.74
CA GLU A 182 7.73 -26.10 -31.39
C GLU A 182 7.71 -26.36 -32.91
N ALA A 183 7.13 -27.48 -33.37
CA ALA A 183 6.92 -27.75 -34.80
C ALA A 183 5.79 -26.91 -35.43
N GLN A 184 4.64 -26.73 -34.77
CA GLN A 184 3.59 -25.83 -35.24
C GLN A 184 4.08 -24.39 -35.34
N ALA A 185 4.78 -23.89 -34.31
CA ALA A 185 5.35 -22.54 -34.33
C ALA A 185 6.37 -22.34 -35.48
N ALA A 186 7.08 -23.39 -35.91
CA ALA A 186 7.96 -23.34 -37.08
C ALA A 186 7.18 -23.26 -38.40
N ASN A 187 6.08 -24.04 -38.55
CA ASN A 187 5.23 -24.02 -39.74
C ASN A 187 4.48 -22.68 -39.89
N ASP A 188 3.88 -22.15 -38.82
CA ASP A 188 3.21 -20.84 -38.81
C ASP A 188 4.15 -19.70 -39.28
N LEU A 189 5.44 -19.81 -38.95
CA LEU A 189 6.46 -18.83 -39.30
C LEU A 189 6.95 -19.00 -40.76
N ALA A 190 6.84 -20.22 -41.31
CA ALA A 190 7.04 -20.47 -42.74
C ALA A 190 5.86 -19.95 -43.58
N GLU A 191 4.60 -20.22 -43.18
CA GLU A 191 3.41 -19.71 -43.90
C GLU A 191 3.35 -18.18 -43.89
N LYS A 192 3.65 -17.53 -42.76
CA LYS A 192 3.70 -16.05 -42.68
C LYS A 192 4.73 -15.44 -43.64
N LYS A 193 5.86 -16.12 -43.89
CA LYS A 193 6.85 -15.70 -44.90
C LYS A 193 6.40 -15.96 -46.34
N GLY A 194 5.55 -16.97 -46.58
CA GLY A 194 4.91 -17.18 -47.88
C GLY A 194 3.84 -16.12 -48.20
N ALA A 195 3.07 -15.72 -47.19
CA ALA A 195 1.96 -14.77 -47.34
C ALA A 195 2.39 -13.31 -47.64
N GLU A 196 3.63 -12.94 -47.35
CA GLU A 196 4.14 -11.59 -47.60
C GLU A 196 4.45 -11.30 -49.08
N PHE A 197 4.67 -12.33 -49.90
CA PHE A 197 5.11 -12.18 -51.30
C PHE A 197 3.99 -12.03 -52.34
N ASN A 198 2.71 -12.09 -51.96
CA ASN A 198 1.58 -12.00 -52.89
C ASN A 198 0.43 -11.12 -52.37
N LYS A 199 0.50 -9.80 -52.63
CA LYS A 199 -0.67 -8.90 -52.57
C LYS A 199 -0.66 -7.92 -53.76
N PRO A 200 -1.70 -7.90 -54.62
CA PRO A 200 -1.81 -6.95 -55.72
C PRO A 200 -2.24 -5.57 -55.20
N VAL A 201 -1.51 -4.52 -55.58
CA VAL A 201 -1.86 -3.13 -55.24
C VAL A 201 -2.90 -2.60 -56.23
N LYS A 202 -4.05 -2.12 -55.73
CA LYS A 202 -4.99 -1.28 -56.50
C LYS A 202 -4.66 0.19 -56.26
N ALA A 203 -4.51 0.95 -57.34
CA ALA A 203 -4.25 2.40 -57.28
C ALA A 203 -5.54 3.21 -57.06
N PRO A 204 -5.48 4.38 -56.39
CA PRO A 204 -6.60 5.32 -56.28
C PRO A 204 -6.79 6.13 -57.57
N LEU A 205 -8.03 6.56 -57.80
CA LEU A 205 -8.41 7.40 -58.95
C LEU A 205 -8.27 8.90 -58.64
N LEU A 206 -7.83 9.69 -59.63
CA LEU A 206 -7.94 11.15 -59.65
C LEU A 206 -8.44 11.62 -61.03
N PRO A 207 -9.15 12.76 -61.12
CA PRO A 207 -9.87 13.17 -62.33
C PRO A 207 -8.96 13.79 -63.41
N ALA A 208 -9.43 13.73 -64.66
CA ALA A 208 -8.62 14.03 -65.85
C ALA A 208 -8.60 15.51 -66.27
N ARG A 209 -7.49 15.94 -66.88
CA ARG A 209 -7.47 16.98 -67.93
C ARG A 209 -6.23 16.89 -68.84
N SER A 210 -6.48 16.90 -70.16
CA SER A 210 -5.62 17.36 -71.27
C SER A 210 -4.11 17.05 -71.28
N ALA A 211 -3.68 16.20 -72.22
CA ALA A 211 -2.31 16.21 -72.80
C ALA A 211 -2.15 17.36 -73.84
N PRO A 212 -0.96 17.65 -74.42
CA PRO A 212 -0.46 16.84 -75.56
C PRO A 212 1.10 16.84 -75.81
N ILE A 213 1.51 16.23 -76.94
CA ILE A 213 2.79 16.35 -77.70
C ILE A 213 3.97 15.39 -77.34
N ILE A 214 4.72 15.03 -78.39
CA ILE A 214 5.66 13.90 -78.62
C ILE A 214 6.76 14.44 -79.58
N PRO A 215 8.09 14.14 -79.42
CA PRO A 215 8.70 13.02 -80.18
C PRO A 215 9.97 12.30 -79.61
N GLN A 216 9.98 10.97 -79.84
CA GLN A 216 11.05 10.03 -80.26
C GLN A 216 12.56 10.27 -79.97
N ILE A 217 13.27 9.17 -79.62
CA ILE A 217 14.41 8.57 -80.38
C ILE A 217 14.85 7.23 -79.74
N GLU A 218 15.50 6.36 -80.51
CA GLU A 218 15.87 4.96 -80.19
C GLU A 218 17.29 4.64 -80.74
N ALA A 219 18.06 3.65 -80.28
CA ALA A 219 18.03 2.77 -79.08
C ALA A 219 19.43 2.12 -78.88
N ALA A 220 19.67 1.37 -77.79
CA ALA A 220 20.96 0.68 -77.53
C ALA A 220 20.83 -0.64 -76.72
N VAL A 221 21.91 -1.44 -76.69
CA VAL A 221 21.92 -2.87 -76.30
C VAL A 221 22.60 -3.13 -74.92
N ARG A 222 22.32 -4.30 -74.32
CA ARG A 222 22.88 -4.84 -73.05
C ARG A 222 24.42 -4.88 -72.99
N PRO A 223 24.99 -4.91 -71.77
CA PRO A 223 25.83 -6.08 -71.40
C PRO A 223 25.54 -6.65 -69.98
N SER A 224 26.37 -7.59 -69.50
CA SER A 224 26.09 -8.51 -68.36
C SER A 224 27.12 -8.47 -67.21
N LEU A 225 26.85 -9.25 -66.15
CA LEU A 225 27.59 -9.34 -64.88
C LEU A 225 29.02 -9.97 -64.96
N PRO A 226 29.96 -9.59 -64.07
CA PRO A 226 31.23 -10.29 -63.79
C PRO A 226 31.17 -11.21 -62.52
N PRO A 227 32.20 -12.06 -62.26
CA PRO A 227 32.07 -13.26 -61.39
C PRO A 227 32.83 -13.23 -60.03
N ARG A 228 33.06 -14.42 -59.44
CA ARG A 228 33.52 -14.72 -58.04
C ARG A 228 34.63 -15.80 -58.05
N LEU A 229 35.44 -15.92 -56.96
CA LEU A 229 36.42 -16.99 -56.54
C LEU A 229 37.88 -16.49 -56.35
N PRO A 230 38.85 -17.23 -55.74
CA PRO A 230 38.84 -18.39 -54.82
C PRO A 230 39.66 -18.14 -53.51
N SER A 231 40.43 -19.11 -52.95
CA SER A 231 40.95 -19.09 -51.56
C SER A 231 42.25 -19.88 -51.24
N ARG A 232 43.00 -19.45 -50.18
CA ARG A 232 44.09 -20.16 -49.42
C ARG A 232 45.43 -20.44 -50.18
N PRO A 233 46.54 -20.92 -49.55
CA PRO A 233 47.00 -20.91 -48.13
C PRO A 233 48.52 -20.53 -47.86
N ALA A 234 48.96 -20.56 -46.58
CA ALA A 234 50.25 -21.12 -46.04
C ALA A 234 51.36 -20.23 -45.37
N LYS A 235 51.52 -20.44 -44.04
CA LYS A 235 52.71 -20.52 -43.12
C LYS A 235 54.04 -19.70 -43.28
N SER A 236 54.42 -19.06 -42.14
CA SER A 236 55.79 -18.89 -41.54
C SER A 236 56.85 -18.00 -42.26
N SER A 237 57.85 -17.37 -41.59
CA SER A 237 58.48 -17.58 -40.25
C SER A 237 59.02 -16.31 -39.52
N THR A 238 59.54 -16.53 -38.30
CA THR A 238 60.38 -15.73 -37.34
C THR A 238 61.65 -15.05 -37.92
N PRO A 239 62.44 -14.19 -37.20
CA PRO A 239 62.78 -14.12 -35.74
C PRO A 239 62.86 -12.69 -35.10
N SER A 240 63.50 -12.39 -33.94
CA SER A 240 63.54 -12.90 -32.54
C SER A 240 64.53 -12.04 -31.69
N GLN A 241 64.48 -12.14 -30.33
CA GLN A 241 65.37 -11.60 -29.24
C GLN A 241 64.65 -10.61 -28.31
N ALA A 242 64.96 -10.43 -27.02
CA ALA A 242 65.66 -11.19 -25.96
C ALA A 242 65.44 -10.39 -24.63
N ASN A 243 65.50 -10.88 -23.40
CA ASN A 243 65.65 -12.22 -22.78
C ASN A 243 64.82 -12.18 -21.43
N ASP A 244 64.89 -13.03 -20.40
CA ASP A 244 65.78 -14.14 -20.00
C ASP A 244 65.00 -15.23 -19.18
N SER A 245 65.59 -15.80 -18.11
CA SER A 245 65.25 -17.11 -17.50
C SER A 245 64.97 -16.99 -15.98
N GLY A 246 64.30 -17.91 -15.28
CA GLY A 246 63.66 -19.22 -15.54
C GLY A 246 63.38 -19.92 -14.18
N PRO A 247 63.05 -21.23 -14.06
CA PRO A 247 62.46 -22.21 -14.99
C PRO A 247 61.03 -22.64 -14.54
N VAL A 248 60.40 -23.65 -15.18
CA VAL A 248 58.98 -24.03 -14.97
C VAL A 248 58.75 -25.54 -14.80
N ALA A 249 57.76 -25.92 -13.99
CA ALA A 249 57.16 -27.26 -13.93
C ALA A 249 55.64 -27.21 -14.29
N PRO A 250 55.03 -28.30 -14.83
CA PRO A 250 53.80 -28.19 -15.62
C PRO A 250 52.48 -28.12 -14.82
N ARG A 251 51.53 -27.31 -15.31
CA ARG A 251 50.14 -27.28 -14.83
C ARG A 251 49.34 -28.47 -15.36
N ARG A 252 48.49 -29.07 -14.51
CA ARG A 252 47.35 -29.91 -14.93
C ARG A 252 46.06 -29.08 -14.91
N LEU A 253 45.09 -29.46 -15.73
CA LEU A 253 43.73 -28.91 -15.72
C LEU A 253 42.87 -29.61 -14.63
N PRO A 254 41.90 -28.91 -14.00
CA PRO A 254 40.95 -29.53 -13.07
C PRO A 254 39.81 -30.27 -13.80
N PRO A 255 39.26 -31.35 -13.22
CA PRO A 255 38.10 -32.06 -13.76
C PRO A 255 36.76 -31.37 -13.42
N PRO A 256 35.67 -31.63 -14.18
CA PRO A 256 34.34 -31.07 -13.92
C PRO A 256 33.60 -31.77 -12.76
N PRO A 257 32.62 -31.11 -12.11
CA PRO A 257 31.83 -31.69 -11.02
C PRO A 257 30.81 -32.73 -11.53
N SER A 258 30.67 -33.84 -10.81
CA SER A 258 29.73 -34.92 -11.12
C SER A 258 28.35 -34.72 -10.48
N ALA A 259 27.29 -35.18 -11.15
CA ALA A 259 25.92 -35.08 -10.67
C ALA A 259 25.65 -36.05 -9.51
N PHE A 260 24.88 -35.61 -8.50
CA PHE A 260 24.43 -36.46 -7.40
C PHE A 260 23.07 -37.09 -7.70
N ILE A 261 23.00 -38.42 -7.57
CA ILE A 261 21.79 -39.22 -7.77
C ILE A 261 21.08 -39.46 -6.43
N ARG A 262 19.75 -39.54 -6.53
CA ARG A 262 18.77 -39.75 -5.46
C ARG A 262 18.93 -41.11 -4.76
N SER A 263 18.72 -41.14 -3.44
CA SER A 263 18.52 -42.37 -2.66
C SER A 263 17.28 -42.28 -1.76
N LYS A 264 16.71 -43.42 -1.36
CA LYS A 264 15.51 -43.53 -0.51
C LYS A 264 15.82 -44.31 0.78
N THR A 265 15.27 -43.81 1.88
CA THR A 265 14.67 -44.53 3.01
C THR A 265 15.37 -45.79 3.56
N THR A 266 15.86 -45.70 4.81
CA THR A 266 15.44 -46.54 5.97
C THR A 266 15.97 -45.86 7.25
N SER A 267 15.25 -45.98 8.38
CA SER A 267 15.60 -45.31 9.64
C SER A 267 15.09 -46.07 10.87
N GLU A 268 16.00 -46.36 11.81
CA GLU A 268 15.74 -46.81 13.20
C GLU A 268 16.82 -46.14 14.10
N PRO A 269 16.60 -45.96 15.42
CA PRO A 269 17.21 -44.84 16.15
C PRO A 269 18.31 -45.20 17.17
N ILE A 270 19.24 -44.26 17.41
CA ILE A 270 20.15 -44.29 18.57
C ILE A 270 20.18 -42.92 19.27
N GLN A 271 19.75 -42.95 20.53
CA GLN A 271 20.15 -42.20 21.74
C GLN A 271 20.69 -40.75 21.66
N ARG A 272 20.26 -39.92 22.63
CA ARG A 272 20.80 -38.58 22.95
C ARG A 272 21.65 -38.61 24.23
N PRO A 273 22.58 -37.66 24.43
CA PRO A 273 23.61 -37.75 25.47
C PRO A 273 23.13 -37.43 26.90
N VAL A 274 23.89 -37.93 27.87
CA VAL A 274 23.71 -37.73 29.32
C VAL A 274 24.32 -36.39 29.77
N VAL A 275 23.71 -35.75 30.77
CA VAL A 275 24.29 -34.66 31.55
C VAL A 275 24.49 -35.15 32.99
N ASN A 276 25.68 -34.95 33.55
CA ASN A 276 26.01 -35.41 34.90
C ASN A 276 25.50 -34.43 35.96
N SER A 277 24.78 -34.94 36.96
CA SER A 277 24.44 -34.21 38.19
C SER A 277 25.47 -34.49 39.29
N ILE A 278 25.68 -33.50 40.17
CA ILE A 278 26.46 -33.67 41.42
C ILE A 278 25.50 -34.00 42.58
N GLN A 279 26.03 -34.72 43.57
CA GLN A 279 25.35 -35.43 44.67
C GLN A 279 24.39 -34.57 45.53
N GLY A 280 23.35 -35.21 46.08
CA GLY A 280 22.59 -34.63 47.20
C GLY A 280 21.33 -35.41 47.64
N GLY A 281 21.44 -36.23 48.68
CA GLY A 281 20.34 -36.62 49.58
C GLY A 281 19.42 -37.77 49.14
N GLU A 282 19.15 -38.69 50.08
CA GLU A 282 18.10 -39.70 49.97
C GLU A 282 16.73 -39.08 50.28
N ASN A 283 15.69 -39.42 49.49
CA ASN A 283 14.28 -39.55 49.91
C ASN A 283 13.46 -40.03 48.70
N ASP A 284 13.04 -41.30 48.71
CA ASP A 284 12.31 -41.91 47.60
C ASP A 284 10.80 -41.59 47.70
N ALA A 285 10.30 -40.74 46.81
CA ALA A 285 8.89 -40.35 46.76
C ALA A 285 8.44 -40.14 45.31
N PRO A 286 7.32 -40.76 44.86
CA PRO A 286 6.84 -40.61 43.49
C PRO A 286 6.34 -39.18 43.22
N PRO A 287 6.51 -38.65 41.99
CA PRO A 287 6.06 -37.31 41.65
C PRO A 287 4.52 -37.18 41.74
N PRO A 288 3.99 -36.00 42.09
CA PRO A 288 2.55 -35.79 42.26
C PRO A 288 1.79 -36.01 40.94
N PRO A 289 0.56 -36.57 41.00
CA PRO A 289 -0.21 -36.87 39.80
C PRO A 289 -0.59 -35.59 39.05
N VAL A 290 -0.38 -35.59 37.73
CA VAL A 290 -0.76 -34.47 36.85
C VAL A 290 -2.28 -34.24 36.97
N PRO A 291 -2.75 -33.04 37.32
CA PRO A 291 -4.17 -32.78 37.51
C PRO A 291 -4.91 -32.90 36.18
N LEU A 292 -5.74 -33.94 36.03
CA LEU A 292 -6.45 -34.23 34.77
C LEU A 292 -7.40 -33.10 34.31
N SER A 293 -7.78 -32.21 35.23
CA SER A 293 -8.51 -30.95 34.96
C SER A 293 -7.73 -29.89 34.19
N SER A 294 -6.40 -30.03 34.06
CA SER A 294 -5.54 -29.12 33.29
C SER A 294 -5.41 -29.48 31.80
N ARG A 295 -5.94 -30.64 31.37
CA ARG A 295 -5.85 -31.10 29.99
C ARG A 295 -6.85 -30.31 29.13
N PRO A 296 -6.42 -29.58 28.08
CA PRO A 296 -7.34 -28.85 27.23
C PRO A 296 -8.31 -29.82 26.55
N THR A 297 -9.59 -29.43 26.53
CA THR A 297 -10.66 -30.21 25.89
C THR A 297 -10.45 -30.29 24.39
N PHE A 298 -11.05 -31.30 23.75
CA PHE A 298 -10.97 -31.45 22.28
C PHE A 298 -11.47 -30.19 21.56
N ALA A 299 -12.53 -29.54 22.06
CA ALA A 299 -13.02 -28.25 21.54
C ALA A 299 -12.03 -27.08 21.71
N GLN A 300 -11.18 -27.07 22.74
CA GLN A 300 -10.11 -26.07 22.89
C GLN A 300 -8.92 -26.37 21.97
N ILE A 301 -8.59 -27.65 21.77
CA ILE A 301 -7.56 -28.07 20.81
C ILE A 301 -8.02 -27.76 19.38
N ASP A 302 -9.29 -28.01 19.05
CA ASP A 302 -9.91 -27.62 17.79
C ASP A 302 -9.98 -26.11 17.64
N ALA A 303 -10.35 -25.34 18.67
CA ALA A 303 -10.34 -23.88 18.59
C ALA A 303 -8.93 -23.30 18.31
N VAL A 304 -7.89 -23.87 18.93
CA VAL A 304 -6.49 -23.51 18.64
C VAL A 304 -6.09 -23.97 17.24
N SER A 305 -6.51 -25.16 16.80
CA SER A 305 -6.20 -25.69 15.47
C SER A 305 -6.90 -24.93 14.36
N VAL A 306 -8.17 -24.54 14.54
CA VAL A 306 -8.93 -23.64 13.66
C VAL A 306 -8.30 -22.26 13.62
N ARG A 307 -7.77 -21.74 14.73
CA ARG A 307 -7.00 -20.48 14.73
C ARG A 307 -5.66 -20.62 13.98
N ALA A 308 -5.04 -21.80 14.02
CA ALA A 308 -3.81 -22.12 13.30
C ALA A 308 -4.02 -22.42 11.80
N THR A 309 -5.20 -22.87 11.37
CA THR A 309 -5.55 -23.03 9.95
C THR A 309 -6.16 -21.76 9.35
N ALA A 310 -6.88 -20.97 10.15
CA ALA A 310 -7.34 -19.63 9.73
C ALA A 310 -6.19 -18.67 9.45
N SER A 311 -5.01 -18.90 10.03
CA SER A 311 -3.75 -18.20 9.72
C SER A 311 -2.97 -18.78 8.53
N GLN A 312 -3.47 -19.84 7.89
CA GLN A 312 -2.94 -20.37 6.62
C GLN A 312 -3.79 -19.99 5.40
N ALA A 313 -5.00 -19.47 5.60
CA ALA A 313 -5.73 -18.75 4.55
C ALA A 313 -5.11 -17.36 4.35
N PRO A 314 -5.05 -16.83 3.11
CA PRO A 314 -4.58 -15.46 2.87
C PRO A 314 -5.61 -14.44 3.39
N SER A 315 -5.52 -14.08 4.67
CA SER A 315 -6.41 -13.13 5.32
C SER A 315 -6.37 -11.78 4.60
N CYS A 316 -7.52 -11.29 4.13
CA CYS A 316 -7.61 -10.00 3.46
C CYS A 316 -7.12 -8.88 4.39
N LEU A 317 -6.00 -8.22 4.04
CA LEU A 317 -5.39 -7.17 4.87
C LEU A 317 -6.30 -5.95 5.11
N VAL A 318 -7.38 -5.79 4.34
CA VAL A 318 -8.39 -4.74 4.53
C VAL A 318 -9.43 -5.11 5.59
N CYS A 319 -9.73 -6.41 5.73
CA CYS A 319 -10.75 -6.94 6.64
C CYS A 319 -10.16 -7.72 7.84
N ARG A 320 -8.83 -7.74 7.99
CA ARG A 320 -8.17 -8.33 9.14
C ARG A 320 -8.40 -7.46 10.38
N ASP A 321 -8.82 -8.09 11.47
CA ASP A 321 -8.92 -7.43 12.76
C ASP A 321 -7.52 -7.07 13.28
N PHE A 322 -7.23 -5.77 13.34
CA PHE A 322 -6.00 -5.21 13.90
C PHE A 322 -6.21 -4.56 15.28
N SER A 323 -7.37 -4.72 15.91
CA SER A 323 -7.68 -4.12 17.22
C SER A 323 -6.64 -4.46 18.29
N GLY A 324 -6.10 -5.68 18.29
CA GLY A 324 -5.00 -6.11 19.14
C GLY A 324 -3.70 -5.31 18.91
N PRO A 325 -3.06 -5.43 17.73
CA PRO A 325 -1.87 -4.66 17.36
C PRO A 325 -2.00 -3.15 17.57
N ASP A 326 -3.13 -2.57 17.18
CA ASP A 326 -3.38 -1.14 17.29
C ASP A 326 -3.53 -0.70 18.76
N SER A 327 -4.19 -1.51 19.59
CA SER A 327 -4.30 -1.26 21.04
C SER A 327 -2.95 -1.40 21.76
N VAL A 328 -2.08 -2.33 21.35
CA VAL A 328 -0.72 -2.47 21.91
C VAL A 328 0.16 -1.29 21.49
N ALA A 329 0.08 -0.87 20.23
CA ALA A 329 0.82 0.27 19.71
C ALA A 329 0.53 1.59 20.45
N ALA A 330 -0.71 1.79 20.90
CA ALA A 330 -1.12 2.97 21.65
C ALA A 330 -0.61 3.03 23.11
N GLN A 331 -0.10 1.92 23.67
CA GLN A 331 0.26 1.82 25.09
C GLN A 331 1.68 2.30 25.46
N TYR A 332 2.52 2.64 24.47
CA TYR A 332 3.93 2.97 24.69
C TYR A 332 4.29 4.37 24.17
N PRO A 333 3.99 5.45 24.92
CA PRO A 333 4.45 6.80 24.60
C PRO A 333 5.98 6.92 24.66
N SER A 334 6.56 7.79 23.82
CA SER A 334 8.00 8.14 23.79
C SER A 334 8.62 8.31 25.18
N ASP A 335 7.91 8.98 26.08
CA ASP A 335 8.38 9.42 27.39
C ASP A 335 8.64 8.26 28.38
N TYR A 336 8.04 7.09 28.12
CA TYR A 336 8.16 5.89 28.96
C TYR A 336 9.17 4.87 28.42
N ILE A 337 9.80 5.14 27.27
CA ILE A 337 10.73 4.22 26.63
C ILE A 337 12.09 4.25 27.36
N PRO A 338 12.65 3.10 27.75
CA PRO A 338 13.97 3.03 28.36
C PRO A 338 15.05 3.65 27.48
N ARG A 339 15.92 4.47 28.08
CA ARG A 339 17.08 5.08 27.39
C ARG A 339 18.19 4.08 27.03
N ASN A 340 18.10 2.85 27.53
CA ASN A 340 18.99 1.74 27.21
C ASN A 340 18.26 0.75 26.29
N ASP A 341 18.78 0.52 25.09
CA ASP A 341 18.17 -0.26 24.00
C ASP A 341 16.67 0.02 23.75
N PRO A 342 16.29 1.27 23.37
CA PRO A 342 14.90 1.63 23.07
C PRO A 342 14.32 0.79 21.92
N VAL A 343 15.16 0.42 20.93
CA VAL A 343 14.76 -0.40 19.79
C VAL A 343 14.45 -1.83 20.21
N GLY A 344 15.28 -2.44 21.06
CA GLY A 344 15.03 -3.76 21.66
C GLY A 344 13.83 -3.77 22.60
N TYR A 345 13.62 -2.71 23.37
CA TYR A 345 12.42 -2.55 24.19
C TYR A 345 11.16 -2.50 23.32
N LEU A 346 11.09 -1.60 22.32
CA LEU A 346 9.96 -1.50 21.40
C LEU A 346 9.72 -2.79 20.63
N ALA A 347 10.78 -3.45 20.15
CA ALA A 347 10.67 -4.74 19.47
C ALA A 347 10.07 -5.83 20.38
N ASN A 348 10.40 -5.83 21.67
CA ASN A 348 9.81 -6.76 22.63
C ASN A 348 8.34 -6.41 22.91
N VAL A 349 8.03 -5.18 23.33
CA VAL A 349 6.68 -4.84 23.80
C VAL A 349 5.64 -4.73 22.67
N LEU A 350 6.03 -4.26 21.48
CA LEU A 350 5.12 -4.13 20.34
C LEU A 350 4.90 -5.47 19.63
N CYS A 351 5.92 -6.33 19.55
CA CYS A 351 5.89 -7.53 18.70
C CYS A 351 5.88 -8.86 19.46
N GLY A 352 6.31 -8.88 20.73
CA GLY A 352 6.26 -10.05 21.59
C GLY A 352 4.87 -10.66 21.81
N PRO A 353 3.78 -9.86 21.93
CA PRO A 353 2.41 -10.39 22.05
C PRO A 353 1.87 -11.11 20.80
N PHE A 354 2.51 -10.96 19.63
CA PHE A 354 1.95 -11.38 18.35
C PHE A 354 2.81 -12.45 17.65
N PRO A 355 2.24 -13.62 17.29
CA PRO A 355 2.98 -14.65 16.56
C PRO A 355 3.13 -14.32 15.06
N SER A 356 2.19 -13.55 14.49
CA SER A 356 2.14 -13.21 13.06
C SER A 356 3.07 -12.05 12.71
N PRO A 357 3.99 -12.20 11.74
CA PRO A 357 4.73 -11.09 11.15
C PRO A 357 3.84 -9.92 10.66
N THR A 358 2.64 -10.18 10.13
CA THR A 358 1.70 -9.11 9.74
C THR A 358 1.28 -8.27 10.95
N ASP A 359 0.88 -8.91 12.06
CA ASP A 359 0.43 -8.23 13.27
C ASP A 359 1.58 -7.46 13.96
N LYS A 360 2.78 -8.03 13.96
CA LYS A 360 4.01 -7.35 14.40
C LYS A 360 4.28 -6.09 13.57
N ALA A 361 4.26 -6.20 12.24
CA ALA A 361 4.45 -5.06 11.35
C ALA A 361 3.37 -3.98 11.56
N ARG A 362 2.13 -4.38 11.85
CA ARG A 362 1.03 -3.46 12.17
C ARG A 362 1.30 -2.70 13.46
N ALA A 363 1.69 -3.38 14.54
CA ALA A 363 1.97 -2.72 15.82
C ALA A 363 3.07 -1.63 15.68
N ILE A 364 4.12 -1.89 14.89
CA ILE A 364 5.18 -0.90 14.62
C ILE A 364 4.63 0.28 13.79
N PHE A 365 3.87 0.01 12.73
CA PHE A 365 3.24 1.03 11.87
C PHE A 365 2.34 1.99 12.68
N VAL A 366 1.50 1.45 13.56
CA VAL A 366 0.60 2.26 14.40
C VAL A 366 1.35 2.96 15.53
N TRP A 367 2.41 2.37 16.07
CA TRP A 367 3.26 3.02 17.08
C TRP A 367 3.93 4.27 16.49
N CYS A 368 4.40 4.21 15.24
CA CYS A 368 4.92 5.37 14.51
C CYS A 368 3.86 6.49 14.35
N HIS A 369 2.61 6.16 14.05
CA HIS A 369 1.51 7.16 14.03
C HIS A 369 1.34 7.82 15.41
N HIS A 370 1.31 7.03 16.49
CA HIS A 370 1.12 7.59 17.82
C HIS A 370 2.28 8.48 18.28
N ASN A 371 3.53 8.09 18.00
CA ASN A 371 4.70 8.68 18.65
C ASN A 371 5.55 9.62 17.78
N ILE A 372 5.39 9.60 16.45
CA ILE A 372 6.20 10.44 15.55
C ILE A 372 5.32 11.49 14.86
N ALA A 373 5.80 12.72 14.85
CA ALA A 373 5.24 13.84 14.12
C ALA A 373 6.13 14.23 12.92
N TYR A 374 5.53 14.75 11.86
CA TYR A 374 6.31 15.15 10.68
C TYR A 374 7.03 16.49 10.90
N ALA A 375 8.33 16.53 10.59
CA ALA A 375 9.22 17.68 10.76
C ALA A 375 9.02 18.76 9.68
N VAL A 376 7.78 19.25 9.51
CA VAL A 376 7.35 20.13 8.41
C VAL A 376 8.25 21.38 8.28
N LYS A 377 8.67 22.00 9.40
CA LYS A 377 9.58 23.16 9.37
C LYS A 377 10.95 22.82 8.77
N GLU A 378 11.51 21.66 9.09
CA GLU A 378 12.81 21.22 8.60
C GLU A 378 12.72 20.80 7.13
N PHE A 379 11.60 20.17 6.74
CA PHE A 379 11.30 19.77 5.36
C PHE A 379 11.08 20.97 4.42
N LEU A 380 10.13 21.86 4.74
CA LEU A 380 9.83 23.04 3.91
C LEU A 380 10.99 24.05 3.91
N GLY A 381 11.69 24.19 5.03
CA GLY A 381 12.90 25.00 5.16
C GLY A 381 14.15 24.39 4.48
N LYS A 382 14.05 23.18 3.91
CA LYS A 382 15.15 22.41 3.29
C LYS A 382 16.37 22.24 4.21
N CYS A 383 16.12 22.19 5.51
CA CYS A 383 17.12 22.12 6.59
C CYS A 383 16.94 20.86 7.46
N VAL A 384 16.54 19.75 6.80
CA VAL A 384 16.36 18.42 7.40
C VAL A 384 17.64 18.00 8.13
N LYS A 385 17.52 17.81 9.45
CA LYS A 385 18.58 17.23 10.27
C LYS A 385 18.63 15.71 10.05
N ARG A 386 19.84 15.15 10.01
CA ARG A 386 20.02 13.72 10.31
C ARG A 386 19.81 13.51 11.81
N ARG A 387 19.02 12.50 12.14
CA ARG A 387 18.84 11.94 13.48
C ARG A 387 19.24 10.47 13.41
N SER A 388 19.67 9.91 14.53
CA SER A 388 19.66 8.47 14.77
C SER A 388 18.22 7.95 14.97
N VAL A 389 18.06 6.63 14.92
CA VAL A 389 16.80 5.94 15.26
C VAL A 389 16.38 6.29 16.70
N GLU A 390 17.35 6.29 17.61
CA GLU A 390 17.19 6.60 19.03
C GLU A 390 16.73 8.05 19.23
N GLU A 391 17.39 9.03 18.59
CA GLU A 391 16.97 10.44 18.63
C GLU A 391 15.57 10.63 18.04
N THR A 392 15.21 9.93 16.96
CA THR A 392 13.85 9.99 16.40
C THR A 392 12.79 9.40 17.36
N ILE A 393 13.10 8.30 18.05
CA ILE A 393 12.21 7.70 19.06
C ILE A 393 12.00 8.66 20.25
N PHE A 394 13.05 9.37 20.70
CA PHE A 394 12.97 10.26 21.86
C PHE A 394 12.51 11.70 21.54
N GLU A 395 12.78 12.25 20.35
CA GLU A 395 12.22 13.55 19.91
C GLU A 395 10.77 13.43 19.41
N GLY A 396 10.33 12.24 18.99
CA GLY A 396 9.03 12.04 18.35
C GLY A 396 8.87 12.85 17.06
N LEU A 397 9.95 13.09 16.31
CA LEU A 397 9.99 14.06 15.21
C LEU A 397 10.87 13.57 14.05
N ALA A 398 10.31 13.47 12.84
CA ALA A 398 11.03 12.97 11.67
C ALA A 398 10.52 13.51 10.33
N VAL A 399 11.33 13.38 9.27
CA VAL A 399 10.83 13.27 7.88
C VAL A 399 10.71 11.79 7.50
N CYS A 400 10.17 11.48 6.32
CA CYS A 400 9.89 10.11 5.86
C CYS A 400 11.02 9.10 6.06
N GLN A 401 12.27 9.48 5.80
CA GLN A 401 13.45 8.64 6.06
C GLN A 401 13.52 8.14 7.51
N GLY A 402 13.29 9.01 8.50
CA GLY A 402 13.35 8.64 9.93
C GLY A 402 12.20 7.73 10.36
N TYR A 403 11.00 7.91 9.79
CA TYR A 403 9.91 6.92 9.98
C TYR A 403 10.33 5.55 9.45
N ALA A 404 10.91 5.51 8.25
CA ALA A 404 11.30 4.25 7.61
C ALA A 404 12.46 3.56 8.34
N GLU A 405 13.46 4.31 8.82
CA GLU A 405 14.58 3.81 9.61
C GLU A 405 14.14 3.28 10.98
N VAL A 406 13.27 3.98 11.70
CA VAL A 406 12.71 3.51 12.98
C VAL A 406 11.86 2.26 12.79
N PHE A 407 10.99 2.23 11.78
CA PHE A 407 10.21 1.04 11.44
C PHE A 407 11.12 -0.16 11.13
N GLN A 408 12.15 0.05 10.30
CA GLN A 408 13.11 -1.00 9.94
C GLN A 408 13.86 -1.53 11.17
N ALA A 409 14.37 -0.65 12.03
CA ALA A 409 15.15 -1.01 13.20
C ALA A 409 14.34 -1.88 14.18
N ILE A 410 13.11 -1.47 14.50
CA ILE A 410 12.22 -2.23 15.38
C ILE A 410 11.81 -3.57 14.72
N ALA A 411 11.47 -3.56 13.43
CA ALA A 411 11.05 -4.77 12.71
C ALA A 411 12.17 -5.82 12.65
N ASN A 412 13.40 -5.41 12.29
CA ASN A 412 14.56 -6.30 12.24
C ASN A 412 14.93 -6.82 13.65
N ARG A 413 14.84 -5.98 14.69
CA ARG A 413 15.06 -6.37 16.09
C ARG A 413 13.98 -7.33 16.62
N ALA A 414 12.76 -7.28 16.07
CA ALA A 414 11.65 -8.19 16.34
C ALA A 414 11.66 -9.48 15.49
N GLY A 415 12.68 -9.66 14.63
CA GLY A 415 12.89 -10.86 13.81
C GLY A 415 12.17 -10.87 12.45
N LEU A 416 11.62 -9.73 11.99
CA LEU A 416 11.09 -9.59 10.64
C LEU A 416 12.24 -9.26 9.67
N GLN A 417 12.06 -9.54 8.38
CA GLN A 417 12.96 -9.03 7.34
C GLN A 417 12.42 -7.71 6.82
N CYS A 418 13.08 -6.58 7.11
CA CYS A 418 12.68 -5.26 6.65
C CYS A 418 13.83 -4.48 6.01
N VAL A 419 13.51 -3.76 4.93
CA VAL A 419 14.39 -2.81 4.24
C VAL A 419 13.73 -1.43 4.12
N VAL A 420 14.52 -0.37 4.26
CA VAL A 420 14.13 0.97 3.80
C VAL A 420 14.21 1.01 2.29
N VAL A 421 13.21 1.61 1.66
CA VAL A 421 13.10 1.81 0.21
C VAL A 421 13.05 3.30 -0.04
N GLY A 422 14.12 3.85 -0.61
CA GLY A 422 14.15 5.21 -1.15
C GLY A 422 13.51 5.26 -2.54
N GLY A 423 12.92 6.40 -2.88
CA GLY A 423 12.31 6.62 -4.19
C GLY A 423 11.61 7.96 -4.30
N HIS A 424 10.64 8.04 -5.22
CA HIS A 424 9.74 9.19 -5.38
C HIS A 424 8.33 8.82 -4.90
N GLY A 425 7.60 9.76 -4.28
CA GLY A 425 6.19 9.61 -3.91
C GLY A 425 5.33 10.74 -4.47
N LYS A 426 4.11 10.44 -4.95
CA LYS A 426 3.08 11.42 -5.36
C LYS A 426 2.40 12.09 -4.16
N GLY A 427 3.19 12.59 -3.22
CA GLY A 427 2.74 13.20 -1.97
C GLY A 427 2.59 14.72 -2.05
N TYR A 428 2.81 15.39 -0.92
CA TYR A 428 2.80 16.85 -0.85
C TYR A 428 3.77 17.48 -1.86
N GLY A 429 3.27 18.44 -2.65
CA GLY A 429 4.03 19.12 -3.70
C GLY A 429 4.06 18.40 -5.06
N TYR A 430 3.52 17.18 -5.17
CA TYR A 430 3.32 16.55 -6.47
C TYR A 430 2.18 17.25 -7.25
N THR A 431 2.40 17.51 -8.54
CA THR A 431 1.38 17.98 -9.47
C THR A 431 1.18 16.92 -10.56
N PRO A 432 -0.06 16.49 -10.86
CA PRO A 432 -0.34 15.61 -11.99
C PRO A 432 0.14 16.20 -13.31
N LEU A 433 0.44 15.33 -14.28
CA LEU A 433 0.84 15.72 -15.63
C LEU A 433 -0.37 16.32 -16.36
N ALA A 434 -0.23 17.52 -16.93
CA ALA A 434 -1.30 18.15 -17.69
C ALA A 434 -1.55 17.40 -19.03
N PRO A 435 -2.79 17.37 -19.57
CA PRO A 435 -3.08 16.72 -20.84
C PRO A 435 -2.16 17.20 -21.98
N GLY A 436 -1.49 16.25 -22.65
CA GLY A 436 -0.54 16.53 -23.74
C GLY A 436 0.86 16.99 -23.30
N GLN A 437 1.11 17.20 -22.00
CA GLN A 437 2.45 17.48 -21.49
C GLN A 437 3.34 16.23 -21.55
N SER A 438 4.62 16.38 -21.92
CA SER A 438 5.58 15.27 -21.86
C SER A 438 6.03 14.99 -20.41
N PRO A 439 6.24 13.72 -20.01
CA PRO A 439 6.76 13.39 -18.67
C PRO A 439 8.10 14.09 -18.37
N PRO A 440 8.34 14.48 -17.10
CA PRO A 440 9.63 15.01 -16.68
C PRO A 440 10.70 13.91 -16.68
N PRO A 441 12.00 14.24 -16.76
CA PRO A 441 13.09 13.26 -16.64
C PRO A 441 13.02 12.44 -15.35
N ARG A 442 13.50 11.18 -15.38
CA ARG A 442 13.47 10.27 -14.22
C ARG A 442 14.19 10.86 -13.00
N ASN A 443 13.40 11.25 -11.99
CA ASN A 443 13.89 11.62 -10.66
C ASN A 443 13.22 10.77 -9.58
N ALA A 444 13.70 9.54 -9.42
CA ALA A 444 13.20 8.58 -8.44
C ALA A 444 13.76 8.88 -7.03
N THR A 445 13.61 10.12 -6.54
CA THR A 445 14.08 10.56 -5.22
C THR A 445 13.04 11.46 -4.53
N GLY A 446 13.28 11.77 -3.25
CA GLY A 446 12.45 12.71 -2.46
C GLY A 446 11.51 12.07 -1.44
N HIS A 447 11.36 10.75 -1.42
CA HIS A 447 10.56 10.02 -0.44
C HIS A 447 11.20 8.69 0.00
N ALA A 448 10.77 8.15 1.13
CA ALA A 448 11.27 6.91 1.72
C ALA A 448 10.17 6.18 2.50
N TRP A 449 10.11 4.86 2.36
CA TRP A 449 9.14 3.97 2.99
C TRP A 449 9.78 2.59 3.28
N ASN A 450 9.01 1.57 3.63
CA ASN A 450 9.52 0.24 3.93
C ASN A 450 8.99 -0.84 2.97
N ALA A 451 9.82 -1.86 2.75
CA ALA A 451 9.34 -3.19 2.39
C ALA A 451 9.61 -4.13 3.56
N VAL A 452 8.64 -4.97 3.93
CA VAL A 452 8.75 -5.93 5.02
C VAL A 452 8.14 -7.27 4.65
N CYS A 453 8.81 -8.37 5.01
CA CYS A 453 8.34 -9.73 4.84
C CYS A 453 7.27 -10.05 5.92
N ILE A 454 6.03 -10.31 5.50
CA ILE A 454 4.88 -10.57 6.38
C ILE A 454 4.50 -12.06 6.41
N ASP A 455 3.27 -12.41 6.82
CA ASP A 455 2.78 -13.80 6.81
C ASP A 455 3.00 -14.45 5.43
N ASN A 456 3.25 -15.76 5.41
CA ASN A 456 3.53 -16.57 4.22
C ASN A 456 4.77 -16.16 3.40
N GLY A 457 5.58 -15.21 3.87
CA GLY A 457 6.77 -14.73 3.17
C GLY A 457 6.49 -13.71 2.06
N GLU A 458 5.29 -13.11 2.02
CA GLU A 458 5.00 -12.02 1.08
C GLU A 458 5.76 -10.76 1.47
N TRP A 459 6.47 -10.14 0.53
CA TRP A 459 7.04 -8.80 0.72
C TRP A 459 5.95 -7.75 0.57
N LYS A 460 5.66 -7.01 1.64
CA LYS A 460 4.65 -5.96 1.69
C LYS A 460 5.28 -4.58 1.70
N LEU A 461 4.84 -3.68 0.82
CA LEU A 461 5.17 -2.26 0.88
C LEU A 461 4.31 -1.53 1.91
N ILE A 462 4.93 -0.72 2.76
CA ILE A 462 4.27 0.01 3.85
C ILE A 462 4.90 1.41 3.99
N ASP A 463 4.06 2.44 4.16
CA ASP A 463 4.52 3.80 4.45
C ASP A 463 4.02 4.27 5.83
N ALA A 464 4.84 4.09 6.87
CA ALA A 464 4.55 4.56 8.22
C ALA A 464 4.54 6.10 8.35
N CYS A 465 5.10 6.84 7.40
CA CYS A 465 5.10 8.31 7.39
C CYS A 465 3.75 8.85 6.89
N TRP A 466 3.26 8.40 5.74
CA TRP A 466 1.95 8.79 5.23
C TRP A 466 0.80 8.12 6.01
N GLY A 467 1.07 6.97 6.64
CA GLY A 467 0.17 6.35 7.62
C GLY A 467 -0.04 7.17 8.90
N ALA A 468 0.93 8.02 9.27
CA ALA A 468 0.89 8.86 10.46
C ALA A 468 0.12 10.18 10.30
N GLY A 469 0.11 10.74 9.08
CA GLY A 469 -0.63 11.96 8.73
C GLY A 469 -0.13 12.58 7.42
N SER A 470 -0.50 13.84 7.17
CA SER A 470 -0.10 14.57 5.95
C SER A 470 0.36 16.00 6.23
N ILE A 471 0.89 16.67 5.20
CA ILE A 471 1.18 18.11 5.22
C ILE A 471 0.04 18.85 4.52
N GLY A 472 -0.50 19.89 5.16
CA GLY A 472 -1.49 20.78 4.57
C GLY A 472 -1.50 22.13 5.28
N ASN A 473 -1.68 23.23 4.55
CA ASN A 473 -1.55 24.61 5.05
C ASN A 473 -0.23 24.84 5.82
N GLU A 474 0.87 24.29 5.29
CA GLU A 474 2.23 24.32 5.86
C GLU A 474 2.35 23.73 7.29
N ARG A 475 1.40 22.88 7.69
CA ARG A 475 1.34 22.24 9.01
C ARG A 475 1.21 20.73 8.88
N TYR A 476 1.61 20.02 9.94
CA TYR A 476 1.40 18.58 10.08
C TYR A 476 -0.02 18.32 10.56
N ASN A 477 -0.81 17.62 9.74
CA ASN A 477 -2.17 17.20 10.05
C ASN A 477 -2.13 15.72 10.41
N LYS A 478 -1.95 15.43 11.70
CA LYS A 478 -1.94 14.07 12.24
C LYS A 478 -3.32 13.43 12.10
N HIS A 479 -3.41 12.36 11.34
CA HIS A 479 -4.58 11.52 11.17
C HIS A 479 -4.11 10.13 10.77
N PHE A 480 -4.81 9.09 11.20
CA PHE A 480 -4.38 7.72 10.95
C PHE A 480 -4.89 7.23 9.59
N SER A 481 -3.96 6.84 8.71
CA SER A 481 -4.25 6.40 7.33
C SER A 481 -3.90 4.92 7.16
N PRO A 482 -4.78 3.99 7.57
CA PRO A 482 -4.51 2.54 7.55
C PRO A 482 -4.28 1.99 6.13
N GLU A 483 -4.72 2.71 5.08
CA GLU A 483 -4.46 2.33 3.69
C GLU A 483 -2.95 2.19 3.39
N MET A 484 -2.09 3.00 4.02
CA MET A 484 -0.64 2.93 3.83
C MET A 484 0.00 1.65 4.42
N PHE A 485 -0.78 0.83 5.11
CA PHE A 485 -0.42 -0.54 5.52
C PHE A 485 -1.02 -1.58 4.57
N HIS A 486 -2.34 -1.55 4.32
CA HIS A 486 -3.06 -2.66 3.67
C HIS A 486 -3.23 -2.54 2.15
N LEU A 487 -2.95 -1.39 1.53
CA LEU A 487 -3.03 -1.21 0.08
C LEU A 487 -2.11 -2.21 -0.65
N SER A 488 -2.59 -2.86 -1.72
CA SER A 488 -1.76 -3.83 -2.46
C SER A 488 -0.52 -3.16 -3.06
N ASN A 489 0.59 -3.90 -3.19
CA ASN A 489 1.84 -3.34 -3.73
C ASN A 489 1.65 -2.77 -5.15
N ASP A 490 0.72 -3.34 -5.92
CA ASP A 490 0.38 -2.91 -7.28
C ASP A 490 -0.29 -1.52 -7.33
N LEU A 491 -1.12 -1.21 -6.31
CA LEU A 491 -1.78 0.08 -6.14
C LEU A 491 -0.89 1.09 -5.39
N PHE A 492 -0.10 0.60 -4.42
CA PHE A 492 0.92 1.37 -3.73
C PHE A 492 1.94 1.94 -4.73
N GLY A 493 2.33 1.13 -5.73
CA GLY A 493 3.18 1.51 -6.86
C GLY A 493 2.61 2.59 -7.80
N LEU A 494 1.32 2.94 -7.69
CA LEU A 494 0.73 4.08 -8.41
C LEU A 494 1.05 5.43 -7.73
N LYS A 495 1.28 5.39 -6.40
CA LYS A 495 1.67 6.53 -5.56
C LYS A 495 3.19 6.57 -5.29
N HIS A 496 3.88 5.42 -5.33
CA HIS A 496 5.31 5.27 -4.97
C HIS A 496 6.15 4.63 -6.09
N PHE A 497 7.28 5.23 -6.44
CA PHE A 497 8.24 4.69 -7.42
C PHE A 497 9.62 4.49 -6.75
N PRO A 498 10.06 3.26 -6.47
CA PRO A 498 11.34 3.00 -5.82
C PRO A 498 12.51 3.40 -6.73
N GLU A 499 13.62 3.87 -6.14
CA GLU A 499 14.83 4.18 -6.90
C GLU A 499 15.39 2.92 -7.59
N ASN A 500 15.42 1.81 -6.84
CA ASN A 500 15.78 0.48 -7.33
C ASN A 500 14.52 -0.34 -7.62
N SER A 501 14.35 -0.74 -8.88
CA SER A 501 13.17 -1.45 -9.39
C SER A 501 12.92 -2.82 -8.75
N GLN A 502 13.91 -3.44 -8.09
CA GLN A 502 13.69 -4.71 -7.38
C GLN A 502 12.69 -4.58 -6.22
N TYR A 503 12.52 -3.38 -5.67
CA TYR A 503 11.63 -3.10 -4.54
C TYR A 503 10.20 -2.74 -4.93
N PHE A 504 9.78 -3.00 -6.17
CA PHE A 504 8.37 -2.85 -6.56
C PHE A 504 7.46 -3.91 -5.93
N TYR A 505 7.95 -5.15 -5.74
CA TYR A 505 7.23 -6.29 -5.16
C TYR A 505 5.78 -6.48 -5.68
N ARG A 506 5.55 -6.18 -6.96
CA ARG A 506 4.22 -6.28 -7.61
C ARG A 506 3.82 -7.73 -7.86
N LYS A 507 2.52 -8.02 -7.74
CA LYS A 507 1.97 -9.37 -7.91
C LYS A 507 1.91 -9.82 -9.37
N ASP A 508 1.90 -8.87 -10.31
CA ASP A 508 2.03 -9.14 -11.75
C ASP A 508 3.49 -9.33 -12.21
N GLY A 509 4.48 -9.15 -11.33
CA GLY A 509 5.91 -9.23 -11.66
C GLY A 509 6.40 -8.12 -12.61
N ARG A 510 5.55 -7.15 -12.97
CA ARG A 510 5.90 -6.05 -13.86
C ARG A 510 6.73 -5.01 -13.12
N ILE A 511 7.63 -4.34 -13.83
CA ILE A 511 8.30 -3.13 -13.40
C ILE A 511 7.77 -1.98 -14.29
N PRO A 512 6.93 -1.06 -13.77
CA PRO A 512 6.50 0.12 -14.50
C PRO A 512 7.68 1.00 -14.91
N THR A 513 7.62 1.64 -16.07
CA THR A 513 8.60 2.69 -16.41
C THR A 513 8.31 3.97 -15.61
N TRP A 514 9.25 4.92 -15.63
CA TRP A 514 9.06 6.22 -14.99
C TRP A 514 7.91 7.00 -15.64
N GLU A 515 7.81 6.92 -16.97
CA GLU A 515 6.81 7.57 -17.79
C GLU A 515 5.42 7.00 -17.48
N GLU A 516 5.29 5.67 -17.45
CA GLU A 516 4.06 4.97 -17.05
C GLU A 516 3.64 5.31 -15.62
N TYR A 517 4.60 5.46 -14.71
CA TYR A 517 4.33 5.89 -13.35
C TYR A 517 3.84 7.34 -13.28
N VAL A 518 4.50 8.31 -13.94
CA VAL A 518 4.07 9.72 -13.89
C VAL A 518 2.71 9.91 -14.57
N ILE A 519 2.52 9.35 -15.77
CA ILE A 519 1.26 9.41 -16.53
C ILE A 519 0.13 8.68 -15.78
N GLY A 520 0.44 7.54 -15.16
CA GLY A 520 -0.53 6.69 -14.48
C GLY A 520 -1.51 5.97 -15.43
N PRO A 521 -2.38 5.10 -14.90
CA PRO A 521 -3.24 4.23 -15.71
C PRO A 521 -4.39 4.95 -16.42
N ILE A 522 -4.61 6.24 -16.15
CA ILE A 522 -5.75 7.05 -16.66
C ILE A 522 -5.30 7.96 -17.81
N GLY A 523 -4.00 8.24 -17.96
CA GLY A 523 -3.47 9.15 -19.00
C GLY A 523 -3.83 10.64 -18.84
N THR A 524 -4.68 10.98 -17.89
CA THR A 524 -5.23 12.32 -17.64
C THR A 524 -5.47 12.54 -16.15
N GLU A 525 -5.86 13.76 -15.74
CA GLU A 525 -6.26 14.05 -14.36
C GLU A 525 -7.35 13.07 -13.87
N LYS A 526 -7.10 12.41 -12.73
CA LYS A 526 -8.07 11.55 -12.05
C LYS A 526 -9.24 12.38 -11.52
N ALA A 527 -10.46 11.85 -11.59
CA ALA A 527 -11.63 12.47 -10.97
C ALA A 527 -11.44 12.68 -9.46
N GLN A 528 -12.02 13.75 -8.92
CA GLN A 528 -11.81 14.13 -7.53
C GLN A 528 -12.57 13.18 -6.61
N TRP A 529 -11.82 12.39 -5.82
CA TRP A 529 -12.35 11.46 -4.82
C TRP A 529 -12.25 12.07 -3.41
N TYR A 530 -13.23 11.80 -2.56
CA TYR A 530 -13.28 12.28 -1.18
C TYR A 530 -13.14 11.09 -0.21
N GLY A 531 -12.25 11.20 0.80
CA GLY A 531 -11.89 10.08 1.69
C GLY A 531 -13.07 9.44 2.44
N THR A 532 -14.13 10.21 2.67
CA THR A 532 -15.43 9.73 3.19
C THR A 532 -16.03 8.56 2.40
N ALA A 533 -15.78 8.48 1.09
CA ALA A 533 -16.20 7.34 0.27
C ALA A 533 -15.42 6.06 0.61
N THR A 534 -14.12 6.19 0.88
CA THR A 534 -13.24 5.09 1.27
C THR A 534 -13.58 4.58 2.67
N GLU A 535 -13.91 5.48 3.61
CA GLU A 535 -14.39 5.12 4.96
C GLU A 535 -15.71 4.33 4.97
N GLU A 536 -16.57 4.56 3.99
CA GLU A 536 -17.82 3.79 3.80
C GLU A 536 -17.60 2.52 2.93
N GLY A 537 -16.35 2.25 2.57
CA GLY A 537 -15.91 1.00 1.95
C GLY A 537 -15.82 0.98 0.43
N LEU A 538 -15.88 2.11 -0.27
CA LEU A 538 -15.70 2.18 -1.72
C LEU A 538 -14.22 2.31 -2.12
N SER A 539 -13.84 1.71 -3.25
CA SER A 539 -12.46 1.73 -3.74
C SER A 539 -12.15 3.01 -4.53
N GLU A 540 -11.20 3.82 -4.04
CA GLU A 540 -10.70 4.98 -4.82
C GLU A 540 -9.97 4.57 -6.12
N PHE A 541 -9.64 3.29 -6.30
CA PHE A 541 -8.85 2.80 -7.43
C PHE A 541 -9.69 2.09 -8.50
N LEU A 542 -10.92 1.69 -8.17
CA LEU A 542 -11.79 0.86 -9.01
C LEU A 542 -13.15 1.53 -9.20
N PHE A 543 -13.15 2.63 -9.96
CA PHE A 543 -14.37 3.29 -10.40
C PHE A 543 -14.28 3.81 -11.84
N SER A 544 -15.44 4.06 -12.45
CA SER A 544 -15.63 4.64 -13.77
C SER A 544 -16.65 5.79 -13.72
N PRO A 545 -16.48 6.86 -14.52
CA PRO A 545 -15.28 7.20 -15.29
C PRO A 545 -14.13 7.61 -14.37
N ALA A 546 -12.92 7.09 -14.61
CA ALA A 546 -11.76 7.37 -13.74
C ALA A 546 -11.12 8.75 -13.98
N GLY A 547 -11.24 9.27 -15.21
CA GLY A 547 -10.77 10.62 -15.59
C GLY A 547 -11.73 11.72 -15.10
N LYS A 548 -11.17 12.89 -14.78
CA LYS A 548 -11.86 14.06 -14.22
C LYS A 548 -12.84 14.74 -15.17
N HIS A 549 -12.51 14.76 -16.46
CA HIS A 549 -13.27 15.44 -17.49
C HIS A 549 -14.15 14.45 -18.25
N ILE A 550 -15.44 14.74 -18.38
CA ILE A 550 -16.41 13.93 -19.12
C ILE A 550 -17.02 14.80 -20.21
N SER A 551 -16.93 14.39 -21.48
CA SER A 551 -17.51 15.19 -22.56
C SER A 551 -19.00 14.93 -22.74
N VAL A 552 -19.80 16.00 -22.71
CA VAL A 552 -21.27 15.94 -22.80
C VAL A 552 -21.78 15.77 -24.23
N TYR A 553 -20.98 16.13 -25.23
CA TYR A 553 -21.31 16.08 -26.65
C TYR A 553 -20.74 14.84 -27.37
N SER A 554 -20.24 13.85 -26.63
CA SER A 554 -19.79 12.56 -27.17
C SER A 554 -20.91 11.77 -27.88
N GLY A 555 -22.17 11.98 -27.48
CA GLY A 555 -23.31 11.17 -27.92
C GLY A 555 -23.39 9.79 -27.26
N GLU A 556 -22.47 9.49 -26.33
CA GLU A 556 -22.37 8.19 -25.65
C GLU A 556 -23.25 8.13 -24.39
N VAL A 557 -23.44 6.92 -23.86
CA VAL A 557 -24.01 6.69 -22.53
C VAL A 557 -22.88 6.46 -21.54
N VAL A 558 -22.76 7.34 -20.55
CA VAL A 558 -21.70 7.29 -19.54
C VAL A 558 -22.13 6.35 -18.41
N ARG A 559 -21.42 5.22 -18.31
CA ARG A 559 -21.53 4.30 -17.17
C ARG A 559 -20.70 4.81 -15.99
N PHE A 560 -21.40 5.30 -14.97
CA PHE A 560 -20.83 5.48 -13.64
C PHE A 560 -20.84 4.12 -12.94
N GLN A 561 -19.70 3.69 -12.40
CA GLN A 561 -19.56 2.38 -11.76
C GLN A 561 -18.53 2.44 -10.63
N PHE A 562 -18.84 1.83 -9.49
CA PHE A 562 -18.03 1.85 -8.27
C PHE A 562 -18.04 0.45 -7.63
N THR A 563 -16.97 0.04 -6.97
CA THR A 563 -16.93 -1.22 -6.20
C THR A 563 -16.36 -1.03 -4.80
N LYS A 564 -16.49 -2.06 -3.98
CA LYS A 564 -15.93 -2.15 -2.63
C LYS A 564 -14.41 -2.08 -2.64
N VAL A 565 -13.83 -1.63 -1.53
CA VAL A 565 -12.40 -1.64 -1.25
C VAL A 565 -11.79 -3.05 -1.32
N CYS A 566 -12.59 -4.08 -1.03
CA CYS A 566 -12.32 -5.48 -1.40
C CYS A 566 -13.62 -6.31 -1.41
N GLU A 567 -13.60 -7.48 -2.05
CA GLU A 567 -14.75 -8.40 -2.13
C GLU A 567 -15.26 -8.84 -0.74
N HIS A 568 -14.34 -9.00 0.22
CA HIS A 568 -14.62 -9.38 1.61
C HIS A 568 -15.29 -8.28 2.45
N TRP A 569 -15.44 -7.06 1.92
CA TRP A 569 -15.93 -5.92 2.70
C TRP A 569 -17.44 -6.04 2.99
N ASP A 570 -17.74 -6.49 4.20
CA ASP A 570 -19.04 -6.36 4.85
C ASP A 570 -19.13 -4.99 5.56
N PRO A 571 -20.03 -4.07 5.15
CA PRO A 571 -20.16 -2.74 5.74
C PRO A 571 -20.76 -2.75 7.16
N GLU A 572 -21.46 -3.81 7.57
CA GLU A 572 -21.95 -3.94 8.95
C GLU A 572 -20.86 -4.41 9.92
N ARG A 573 -19.84 -5.13 9.43
CA ARG A 573 -18.72 -5.64 10.26
C ARG A 573 -17.49 -4.74 10.27
N HIS A 574 -17.14 -4.15 9.13
CA HIS A 574 -15.90 -3.40 8.94
C HIS A 574 -16.15 -1.90 8.69
N GLY A 575 -17.37 -1.55 8.27
CA GLY A 575 -17.81 -0.18 8.07
C GLY A 575 -18.60 0.37 9.27
N LYS A 576 -19.39 1.42 9.02
CA LYS A 576 -20.17 2.12 10.05
C LYS A 576 -21.64 1.67 10.09
N GLY A 577 -21.91 0.42 9.70
CA GLY A 577 -23.25 -0.11 9.47
C GLY A 577 -23.62 -0.11 7.98
N LYS A 578 -24.90 -0.41 7.67
CA LYS A 578 -25.40 -0.53 6.28
C LYS A 578 -24.97 0.65 5.39
N SER A 579 -24.65 0.34 4.13
CA SER A 579 -24.28 1.34 3.14
C SER A 579 -25.41 2.36 2.91
N TYR A 580 -25.02 3.58 2.57
CA TYR A 580 -25.93 4.64 2.12
C TYR A 580 -26.39 4.41 0.67
N LEU A 581 -27.57 4.94 0.34
CA LEU A 581 -28.01 5.02 -1.06
C LEU A 581 -27.14 6.03 -1.81
N LEU A 582 -26.52 5.57 -2.89
CA LEU A 582 -25.74 6.43 -3.77
C LEU A 582 -26.65 7.12 -4.81
N LEU A 583 -26.39 8.40 -5.03
CA LEU A 583 -27.15 9.29 -5.91
C LEU A 583 -26.17 10.05 -6.82
N MET A 584 -26.32 9.97 -8.14
CA MET A 584 -25.61 10.86 -9.06
C MET A 584 -26.38 12.17 -9.22
N LYS A 585 -25.75 13.32 -8.94
CA LYS A 585 -26.30 14.64 -9.26
C LYS A 585 -25.96 15.00 -10.70
N ILE A 586 -26.99 15.18 -11.52
CA ILE A 586 -26.94 15.68 -12.90
C ILE A 586 -27.77 16.96 -13.05
N GLN A 587 -27.56 17.70 -14.13
CA GLN A 587 -28.17 19.03 -14.37
C GLN A 587 -29.04 19.11 -15.63
N GLY A 588 -29.17 18.01 -16.39
CA GLY A 588 -29.96 17.95 -17.63
C GLY A 588 -29.32 18.68 -18.81
N VAL A 589 -29.92 18.54 -20.00
CA VAL A 589 -29.33 18.98 -21.28
C VAL A 589 -28.95 20.47 -21.30
N ASP A 590 -29.78 21.35 -20.75
CA ASP A 590 -29.49 22.79 -20.69
C ASP A 590 -28.67 23.20 -19.45
N GLY A 591 -28.27 22.25 -18.60
CA GLY A 591 -27.60 22.51 -17.32
C GLY A 591 -28.47 23.21 -16.26
N ARG A 592 -29.81 23.21 -16.43
CA ARG A 592 -30.79 23.98 -15.61
C ARG A 592 -31.74 23.12 -14.79
N LYS A 593 -31.72 21.79 -14.93
CA LYS A 593 -32.68 20.86 -14.34
C LYS A 593 -31.95 19.86 -13.45
N GLU A 594 -31.66 20.28 -12.22
CA GLU A 594 -31.03 19.40 -11.24
C GLU A 594 -31.89 18.15 -10.98
N ARG A 595 -31.24 16.98 -11.01
CA ARG A 595 -31.87 15.68 -10.75
C ARG A 595 -30.86 14.78 -10.02
N LEU A 596 -31.36 14.09 -9.00
CA LEU A 596 -30.63 13.04 -8.29
C LEU A 596 -31.07 11.68 -8.85
N VAL A 597 -30.13 10.92 -9.42
CA VAL A 597 -30.35 9.61 -10.03
C VAL A 597 -29.86 8.51 -9.07
N PRO A 598 -30.74 7.68 -8.49
CA PRO A 598 -30.31 6.59 -7.64
C PRO A 598 -29.56 5.51 -8.41
N VAL A 599 -28.38 5.19 -7.90
CA VAL A 599 -27.46 4.20 -8.46
C VAL A 599 -27.95 2.80 -8.09
N ASP A 600 -27.93 1.86 -9.04
CA ASP A 600 -28.31 0.45 -8.83
C ASP A 600 -27.15 -0.35 -8.24
N THR A 601 -27.42 -1.47 -7.57
CA THR A 601 -26.38 -2.27 -6.91
C THR A 601 -26.76 -3.75 -6.76
N ASP A 602 -25.76 -4.62 -6.81
CA ASP A 602 -25.82 -6.06 -6.48
C ASP A 602 -25.20 -6.37 -5.09
N GLY A 603 -24.70 -5.35 -4.37
CA GLY A 603 -23.98 -5.50 -3.11
C GLY A 603 -22.47 -5.66 -3.22
N LEU A 604 -21.89 -5.66 -4.42
CA LEU A 604 -20.44 -5.59 -4.71
C LEU A 604 -20.09 -4.38 -5.58
N TRP A 605 -20.93 -4.12 -6.58
CA TRP A 605 -20.89 -2.99 -7.49
C TRP A 605 -22.05 -2.05 -7.24
N TRP A 606 -21.83 -0.78 -7.54
CA TRP A 606 -22.87 0.23 -7.74
C TRP A 606 -22.70 0.80 -9.14
N TRP A 607 -23.77 0.87 -9.95
CA TRP A 607 -23.69 1.42 -11.30
C TRP A 607 -24.93 2.24 -11.70
N THR A 608 -24.75 3.20 -12.60
CA THR A 608 -25.85 3.87 -13.29
C THR A 608 -25.39 4.36 -14.67
N ASP A 609 -26.28 4.22 -15.65
CA ASP A 609 -26.02 4.57 -17.05
C ASP A 609 -26.81 5.85 -17.37
N ILE A 610 -26.10 6.91 -17.75
CA ILE A 610 -26.71 8.23 -18.02
C ILE A 610 -26.18 8.74 -19.37
N PRO A 611 -27.05 9.17 -20.31
CA PRO A 611 -26.61 9.82 -21.55
C PRO A 611 -25.69 11.00 -21.25
N ALA A 612 -24.57 11.14 -21.98
CA ALA A 612 -23.59 12.20 -21.75
C ALA A 612 -24.23 13.61 -21.77
N CYS A 613 -25.22 13.80 -22.65
CA CYS A 613 -25.99 15.03 -22.77
C CYS A 613 -26.98 15.28 -21.61
N GLU A 614 -27.37 14.28 -20.81
CA GLU A 614 -28.22 14.50 -19.62
C GLU A 614 -27.42 14.96 -18.39
N LEU A 615 -26.08 14.90 -18.42
CA LEU A 615 -25.23 15.21 -17.26
C LEU A 615 -25.27 16.69 -16.87
N GLY A 616 -25.31 17.59 -17.86
CA GLY A 616 -25.23 19.04 -17.67
C GLY A 616 -24.62 19.72 -18.90
N ALA A 617 -24.35 21.02 -18.77
CA ALA A 617 -23.62 21.81 -19.76
C ALA A 617 -22.10 21.81 -19.51
N PRO A 618 -21.25 22.11 -20.52
CA PRO A 618 -19.81 22.25 -20.32
C PRO A 618 -19.44 23.28 -19.25
N GLY A 619 -18.35 23.03 -18.52
CA GLY A 619 -17.91 23.85 -17.38
C GLY A 619 -18.70 23.61 -16.09
N GLN A 620 -19.81 22.88 -16.11
CA GLN A 620 -20.51 22.46 -14.90
C GLN A 620 -19.82 21.27 -14.21
N LYS A 621 -20.21 21.01 -12.96
CA LYS A 621 -19.73 19.88 -12.17
C LYS A 621 -20.86 18.90 -11.85
N ILE A 622 -20.54 17.62 -11.89
CA ILE A 622 -21.43 16.53 -11.43
C ILE A 622 -20.79 15.80 -10.26
N PHE A 623 -21.61 15.19 -9.43
CA PHE A 623 -21.20 14.65 -8.14
C PHE A 623 -21.81 13.27 -7.88
N LEU A 624 -21.03 12.38 -7.29
CA LEU A 624 -21.54 11.22 -6.56
C LEU A 624 -21.83 11.67 -5.12
N TYR A 625 -23.09 11.55 -4.73
CA TYR A 625 -23.56 11.78 -3.36
C TYR A 625 -23.92 10.46 -2.68
N ALA A 626 -23.64 10.36 -1.39
CA ALA A 626 -24.26 9.38 -0.51
C ALA A 626 -25.36 10.07 0.29
N LEU A 627 -26.59 9.59 0.20
CA LEU A 627 -27.71 10.08 1.00
C LEU A 627 -27.48 9.70 2.46
N THR A 628 -27.19 10.67 3.34
CA THR A 628 -26.88 10.43 4.76
C THR A 628 -28.08 10.63 5.67
N VAL A 629 -28.98 11.56 5.34
CA VAL A 629 -30.22 11.81 6.08
C VAL A 629 -31.40 11.82 5.11
N LEU A 630 -32.49 11.15 5.49
CA LEU A 630 -33.78 11.21 4.79
C LEU A 630 -34.89 11.40 5.83
N ASN A 631 -35.71 12.44 5.65
CA ASN A 631 -36.83 12.78 6.54
C ASN A 631 -36.43 12.82 8.03
N ASN A 632 -35.31 13.50 8.30
CA ASN A 632 -34.67 13.69 9.61
C ASN A 632 -34.25 12.38 10.32
N LYS A 633 -34.00 11.29 9.56
CA LYS A 633 -33.45 10.01 10.04
C LYS A 633 -32.19 9.63 9.28
N ASP A 634 -31.28 8.88 9.91
CA ASP A 634 -30.12 8.29 9.24
C ASP A 634 -30.58 7.39 8.09
N ALA A 635 -29.94 7.53 6.92
CA ALA A 635 -30.37 6.91 5.67
C ALA A 635 -29.61 5.61 5.32
N ARG A 636 -28.91 5.00 6.29
CA ARG A 636 -28.24 3.71 6.13
C ARG A 636 -29.24 2.61 5.78
N GLY A 637 -28.99 1.91 4.67
CA GLY A 637 -29.86 0.84 4.18
C GLY A 637 -31.19 1.31 3.56
N VAL A 638 -31.38 2.63 3.31
CA VAL A 638 -32.51 3.13 2.51
C VAL A 638 -32.41 2.57 1.09
N THR A 639 -33.47 1.94 0.58
CA THR A 639 -33.46 1.40 -0.78
C THR A 639 -33.85 2.45 -1.82
N LYS A 640 -33.56 2.15 -3.09
CA LYS A 640 -34.04 2.92 -4.25
C LYS A 640 -35.57 3.04 -4.28
N ALA A 641 -36.31 2.04 -3.78
CA ALA A 641 -37.76 2.08 -3.66
C ALA A 641 -38.23 3.01 -2.52
N ASP A 642 -37.58 2.98 -1.37
CA ASP A 642 -37.88 3.88 -0.24
C ASP A 642 -37.62 5.35 -0.61
N TYR A 643 -36.52 5.60 -1.33
CA TYR A 643 -36.20 6.91 -1.89
C TYR A 643 -37.29 7.42 -2.83
N PHE A 644 -37.73 6.61 -3.80
CA PHE A 644 -38.80 7.03 -4.72
C PHE A 644 -40.15 7.23 -3.99
N LYS A 645 -40.45 6.40 -2.99
CA LYS A 645 -41.62 6.56 -2.13
C LYS A 645 -41.57 7.89 -1.35
N ALA A 646 -40.42 8.25 -0.79
CA ALA A 646 -40.23 9.55 -0.12
C ALA A 646 -40.35 10.73 -1.09
N MET A 647 -39.78 10.61 -2.30
CA MET A 647 -39.89 11.60 -3.38
C MET A 647 -41.32 11.80 -3.89
N SER A 648 -42.18 10.77 -3.81
CA SER A 648 -43.61 10.87 -4.15
C SER A 648 -44.51 11.44 -3.03
N GLY A 649 -43.95 11.72 -1.85
CA GLY A 649 -44.69 12.24 -0.70
C GLY A 649 -44.82 13.77 -0.68
N ASN A 650 -45.79 14.28 0.07
CA ASN A 650 -45.95 15.72 0.31
C ASN A 650 -44.85 16.26 1.25
N GLY A 651 -43.69 16.53 0.68
CA GLY A 651 -42.53 17.09 1.37
C GLY A 651 -41.56 16.01 1.88
N TYR A 652 -40.26 16.25 1.65
CA TYR A 652 -39.16 15.44 2.14
C TYR A 652 -38.01 16.34 2.60
N SER A 653 -37.17 15.84 3.51
CA SER A 653 -35.88 16.48 3.86
C SER A 653 -34.73 15.53 3.53
N MET A 654 -33.60 16.08 3.09
CA MET A 654 -32.40 15.30 2.76
C MET A 654 -31.12 15.99 3.21
N SER A 655 -30.12 15.20 3.57
CA SER A 655 -28.72 15.62 3.63
C SER A 655 -27.85 14.54 2.98
N TRP A 656 -26.70 14.93 2.44
CA TRP A 656 -25.80 14.02 1.74
C TRP A 656 -24.32 14.35 2.00
N ALA A 657 -23.48 13.33 1.86
CA ALA A 657 -22.02 13.49 1.77
C ALA A 657 -21.58 13.44 0.30
N VAL A 658 -20.55 14.20 -0.06
CA VAL A 658 -19.91 14.12 -1.38
C VAL A 658 -18.85 13.03 -1.37
N PHE A 659 -18.88 12.13 -2.36
CA PHE A 659 -17.97 10.99 -2.49
C PHE A 659 -17.02 11.14 -3.67
N ALA A 660 -17.50 11.66 -4.81
CA ALA A 660 -16.69 11.96 -5.99
C ALA A 660 -17.25 13.15 -6.78
N GLN A 661 -16.40 13.80 -7.58
CA GLN A 661 -16.73 14.94 -8.44
C GLN A 661 -16.00 14.85 -9.79
N TRP A 662 -16.74 15.17 -10.87
CA TRP A 662 -16.24 15.32 -12.24
C TRP A 662 -16.58 16.71 -12.78
N GLU A 663 -15.89 17.10 -13.85
CA GLU A 663 -16.07 18.36 -14.58
C GLU A 663 -16.52 18.05 -16.02
N LEU A 664 -17.54 18.76 -16.51
CA LEU A 664 -18.12 18.52 -17.84
C LEU A 664 -17.42 19.37 -18.91
N VAL A 665 -17.21 18.81 -20.10
CA VAL A 665 -16.49 19.46 -21.23
C VAL A 665 -17.16 19.32 -22.59
#